data_AF-A0A2G6KUY5-F1
#
_entry.id   AF-A0A2G6KUY5-F1
#
_cell.length_a   1.000
_cell.length_b   1.000
_cell.length_c   1.000
_cell.angle_alpha   90.00
_cell.angle_beta   90.00
_cell.angle_gamma   90.00
#
_symmetry.space_group_name_H-M   'P 1'
#
loop_
_entity.id
_entity.type
_entity.pdbx_description
1 polymer ?
#
loop_
_entity_poly.entity_id
_entity_poly.type
_entity_poly.pdbx_seq_one_letter_code
_entity_poly.pdbx_strand_id
1 'polypeptide(L)'
;MNKPSKAASVLKPVAAGLLLCALGSTAFDAWASRWEEFKQIRQGSSLTIDDTTRDRPVQKARAINCDSPRVRVGHDGQNYQWFHCRLKGGNSNYSPYDFDYPLSYVTPRGSAFSAQKPARVRITLHDTDANPDHRQLSAQSLTPAQGVIDLLPREQSWQGKPGGKWVYSGNDTGAVRNYNGAQIAAAVDYLVSTHGSAVDLSKGLHLRGRGMGGTGVLHQALILPRYQSDIAIVEADGGWMNAQTRRNALGPLWGTSVFQSVDFKQQWRRAQNIHFHYSGSSDPASFDADFIEQCERHKISCSLAWYPPGARPNSNSWRFLASPWQDDQQNVSLNRVLPVITNSSANHHGSNAGYHNRGISWHYENLVDSTRKLRISLKYTAAKNIGNGLPDQPDTVSFSLTPRHVRHFPMTRGKSIQWRFGKQNGTATVGSDGLLTIDGLTLRSGAGYTDLVLVADTPPGQTQQDKPVGTGKLRYPIVYTRVPRTHTAHRVSLKSGRNYTTNKWDYLDTLPEVGRIHDKFNGPGQLVIRMPNGDEKVIYDCMKRARPCVPADPMVSFDGTKIAFSVYSSDGLAPPWPQDKGYPNRQLNGVNAKARIHIYDIASESLKAWPHQGNNIDISPAWLPDGKIMFASTRNPIYPPKLHRINPHPVEPRLFIAKADGTEVVDISPHEVTGAIHPFVMSNGEVAYSSHWTSHNLAYVHNNGSVNWPGTIANFWNIMATDRRGGDFRALLGAHKNRLKGSNPKSQTIKALHFLGQRANDDLCTVNYYRANNLGLGDVVCWPLEESHIEGPAPDFIPRGLYSAATWSTSEDSNSLKGPDGKYLGKVGWPEGTADNQLLLSVGRGQCSSISASVPKTPEKLVNDIGCDVGIYKTTRIPSTRMGDLRKIADLPEWHEFGARSIRPRQVAMPELSNTADGSCVATSSDAGSTDAHNYKGYRFNNNFGVTSNNGAEIHGLSHDELAAIRFYKVLPLASKRDNPFNHTGHRLALLGDAPLLEDKSFTVQLPCDVPYLMVGLDANGRAIKRDQVPQSLRPGEKRVCTGCHLHGKKGRPYEQSLAFTATPKRLLDASPVPTFTKDIKPLLQRRCGQCHSSDVPIGDYNKLVLDWAQKYVPDERKIRFSQSANPNRAFGLQKPYSSKYVNTMYARESLLYWKAANQRTDGRTDSTYNNDIDFGANHPTNMTTRELKLLGDWLDSGATR
;
A
#
# COMPACT_ATOMS: atom_id res chain seq x y z
N MET A 1 -51.42 -13.69 -42.51
CA MET A 1 -50.58 -13.50 -43.71
C MET A 1 -49.75 -12.25 -43.53
N ASN A 2 -48.46 -12.38 -43.86
CA ASN A 2 -47.33 -11.44 -43.94
C ASN A 2 -46.92 -10.56 -42.73
N LYS A 3 -45.71 -10.89 -42.27
CA LYS A 3 -44.87 -10.37 -41.17
C LYS A 3 -44.02 -9.17 -41.62
N PRO A 4 -43.40 -8.46 -40.66
CA PRO A 4 -42.08 -7.88 -40.89
C PRO A 4 -41.04 -8.15 -39.78
N SER A 5 -39.78 -8.08 -40.22
CA SER A 5 -38.58 -7.57 -39.53
C SER A 5 -37.69 -8.46 -38.63
N LYS A 6 -36.39 -8.17 -38.82
CA LYS A 6 -35.20 -8.28 -37.95
C LYS A 6 -34.35 -9.58 -37.92
N ALA A 7 -33.07 -9.34 -38.28
CA ALA A 7 -31.84 -9.66 -37.53
C ALA A 7 -31.25 -11.09 -37.53
N ALA A 8 -29.92 -11.11 -37.32
CA ALA A 8 -29.06 -12.26 -36.96
C ALA A 8 -28.81 -13.26 -38.11
N SER A 9 -27.72 -14.03 -38.23
CA SER A 9 -26.42 -14.19 -37.58
C SER A 9 -25.81 -15.46 -38.22
N VAL A 10 -24.51 -15.53 -38.53
CA VAL A 10 -23.57 -16.51 -37.93
C VAL A 10 -23.52 -17.94 -38.53
N LEU A 11 -22.26 -18.42 -38.62
CA LEU A 11 -21.72 -19.81 -38.61
C LEU A 11 -21.46 -20.60 -39.93
N LYS A 12 -20.16 -20.84 -40.14
CA LYS A 12 -19.37 -22.01 -40.64
C LYS A 12 -20.06 -23.40 -40.52
N PRO A 13 -19.55 -24.56 -41.07
CA PRO A 13 -18.14 -24.90 -41.45
C PRO A 13 -17.93 -25.89 -42.64
N VAL A 14 -16.66 -26.28 -42.84
CA VAL A 14 -16.12 -27.62 -43.26
C VAL A 14 -15.25 -27.66 -44.53
N ALA A 15 -13.94 -27.75 -44.27
CA ALA A 15 -12.88 -28.61 -44.83
C ALA A 15 -12.72 -28.95 -46.34
N ALA A 16 -11.50 -28.64 -46.80
CA ALA A 16 -10.52 -29.50 -47.48
C ALA A 16 -10.64 -29.83 -48.99
N GLY A 17 -9.56 -29.50 -49.72
CA GLY A 17 -8.94 -30.44 -50.67
C GLY A 17 -8.41 -29.90 -51.99
N LEU A 18 -7.08 -30.01 -52.16
CA LEU A 18 -6.29 -30.13 -53.43
C LEU A 18 -5.98 -28.80 -54.18
N LEU A 19 -4.77 -28.55 -54.71
CA LEU A 19 -3.73 -29.46 -55.19
C LEU A 19 -2.34 -28.76 -55.18
N LEU A 20 -1.30 -29.49 -54.77
CA LEU A 20 0.13 -29.16 -54.84
C LEU A 20 0.68 -29.43 -56.26
N CYS A 21 1.70 -28.67 -56.66
CA CYS A 21 2.97 -29.09 -57.29
C CYS A 21 3.44 -28.14 -58.39
N ALA A 22 4.52 -27.40 -58.14
CA ALA A 22 5.76 -27.43 -58.95
C ALA A 22 6.75 -26.37 -58.46
N LEU A 23 8.04 -26.75 -58.36
CA LEU A 23 9.24 -25.95 -58.11
C LEU A 23 9.40 -25.51 -56.64
N GLY A 24 10.47 -25.80 -55.90
CA GLY A 24 11.79 -26.34 -56.19
C GLY A 24 12.65 -26.02 -54.96
N SER A 25 13.46 -26.96 -54.51
CA SER A 25 14.15 -27.01 -53.22
C SER A 25 15.35 -26.05 -53.06
N THR A 26 15.21 -24.79 -53.49
CA THR A 26 16.28 -23.77 -53.37
C THR A 26 15.84 -22.48 -52.67
N ALA A 27 14.55 -22.36 -52.31
CA ALA A 27 14.03 -21.23 -51.52
C ALA A 27 14.12 -21.44 -49.99
N PHE A 28 14.28 -22.69 -49.53
CA PHE A 28 14.29 -23.00 -48.09
C PHE A 28 15.67 -22.76 -47.45
N ASP A 29 16.76 -23.03 -48.17
CA ASP A 29 18.13 -22.78 -47.66
C ASP A 29 18.54 -21.31 -47.74
N ALA A 30 18.01 -20.55 -48.72
CA ALA A 30 18.17 -19.09 -48.78
C ALA A 30 17.31 -18.35 -47.72
N TRP A 31 16.24 -18.98 -47.23
CA TRP A 31 15.46 -18.47 -46.10
C TRP A 31 16.10 -18.83 -44.75
N ALA A 32 16.68 -20.03 -44.62
CA ALA A 32 17.40 -20.46 -43.42
C ALA A 32 18.71 -19.67 -43.17
N SER A 33 19.46 -19.32 -44.23
CA SER A 33 20.67 -18.48 -44.08
C SER A 33 20.34 -17.02 -43.76
N ARG A 34 19.27 -16.45 -44.35
CA ARG A 34 18.75 -15.12 -43.98
C ARG A 34 18.08 -15.09 -42.61
N TRP A 35 17.60 -16.22 -42.10
CA TRP A 35 17.04 -16.32 -40.74
C TRP A 35 18.11 -16.34 -39.65
N GLU A 36 19.30 -16.89 -39.93
CA GLU A 36 20.46 -16.78 -39.02
C GLU A 36 21.10 -15.37 -39.05
N GLU A 37 21.12 -14.68 -40.20
CA GLU A 37 21.45 -13.24 -40.24
C GLU A 37 20.41 -12.36 -39.50
N PHE A 38 19.12 -12.72 -39.54
CA PHE A 38 18.09 -12.05 -38.74
C PHE A 38 18.19 -12.32 -37.23
N LYS A 39 18.77 -13.47 -36.82
CA LYS A 39 19.05 -13.76 -35.40
C LYS A 39 20.24 -12.93 -34.87
N GLN A 40 21.25 -12.65 -35.69
CA GLN A 40 22.36 -11.80 -35.29
C GLN A 40 22.01 -10.30 -35.24
N ILE A 41 21.02 -9.84 -36.01
CA ILE A 41 20.52 -8.45 -35.92
C ILE A 41 19.58 -8.25 -34.70
N ARG A 42 18.91 -9.30 -34.19
CA ARG A 42 18.09 -9.23 -32.96
C ARG A 42 18.86 -9.42 -31.64
N GLN A 43 20.15 -9.74 -31.69
CA GLN A 43 21.03 -9.75 -30.52
C GLN A 43 21.70 -8.39 -30.26
N GLY A 44 21.35 -7.35 -31.03
CA GLY A 44 21.54 -5.97 -30.61
C GLY A 44 20.61 -5.68 -29.45
N SER A 45 21.13 -5.71 -28.23
CA SER A 45 20.45 -5.31 -27.00
C SER A 45 19.51 -4.13 -27.26
N SER A 46 18.19 -4.35 -27.18
CA SER A 46 17.29 -3.28 -26.79
C SER A 46 17.84 -2.77 -25.47
N LEU A 47 18.31 -1.53 -25.44
CA LEU A 47 18.54 -0.82 -24.19
C LEU A 47 17.20 -0.68 -23.49
N THR A 48 16.82 -1.72 -22.76
CA THR A 48 16.00 -1.55 -21.57
C THR A 48 16.79 -0.63 -20.66
N ILE A 49 16.37 0.63 -20.60
CA ILE A 49 16.77 1.53 -19.51
C ILE A 49 16.07 0.94 -18.29
N ASP A 50 16.80 0.07 -17.62
CA ASP A 50 16.40 -0.69 -16.45
C ASP A 50 16.18 0.26 -15.25
N ASP A 51 14.93 0.66 -15.04
CA ASP A 51 14.47 1.43 -13.87
C ASP A 51 14.10 0.49 -12.69
N THR A 52 14.26 -0.84 -12.83
CA THR A 52 13.89 -1.84 -11.80
C THR A 52 14.99 -2.11 -10.78
N THR A 53 16.12 -1.38 -10.84
CA THR A 53 17.31 -1.62 -10.00
C THR A 53 17.32 -0.94 -8.62
N ARG A 54 16.26 -0.23 -8.23
CA ARG A 54 16.23 0.53 -6.95
C ARG A 54 16.21 -0.36 -5.69
N ASP A 55 15.70 -1.59 -5.80
CA ASP A 55 15.48 -2.51 -4.66
C ASP A 55 16.54 -3.61 -4.52
N ARG A 56 17.60 -3.61 -5.34
CA ARG A 56 18.77 -4.45 -5.06
C ARG A 56 19.53 -3.86 -3.86
N PRO A 57 19.96 -4.66 -2.88
CA PRO A 57 20.89 -4.19 -1.85
C PRO A 57 22.07 -3.51 -2.55
N VAL A 58 22.51 -2.34 -2.06
CA VAL A 58 23.74 -1.69 -2.51
C VAL A 58 24.88 -2.67 -2.20
N GLN A 59 25.16 -3.60 -3.11
CA GLN A 59 26.35 -4.42 -3.04
C GLN A 59 27.51 -3.44 -3.14
N LYS A 60 28.52 -3.56 -2.25
CA LYS A 60 29.80 -2.88 -2.46
C LYS A 60 30.14 -3.06 -3.94
N ALA A 61 30.29 -1.96 -4.68
CA ALA A 61 30.72 -2.04 -6.07
C ALA A 61 32.11 -2.68 -6.05
N ARG A 62 32.19 -4.02 -6.15
CA ARG A 62 33.45 -4.78 -6.15
C ARG A 62 34.35 -4.38 -7.32
N ALA A 63 33.82 -3.59 -8.25
CA ALA A 63 34.51 -3.02 -9.39
C ALA A 63 35.24 -1.70 -9.07
N ILE A 64 34.96 -0.98 -7.98
CA ILE A 64 35.67 0.27 -7.64
C ILE A 64 36.65 0.02 -6.49
N ASN A 65 37.92 0.34 -6.74
CA ASN A 65 38.98 0.32 -5.73
C ASN A 65 39.54 1.74 -5.54
N CYS A 66 39.66 2.19 -4.30
CA CYS A 66 40.17 3.52 -3.97
C CYS A 66 41.45 3.42 -3.13
N ASP A 67 42.43 4.27 -3.47
CA ASP A 67 43.65 4.44 -2.69
C ASP A 67 43.32 5.18 -1.36
N SER A 68 44.23 5.11 -0.37
CA SER A 68 44.09 5.86 0.89
C SER A 68 43.86 7.35 0.63
N PRO A 69 42.94 8.02 1.38
CA PRO A 69 42.60 9.40 1.11
C PRO A 69 43.78 10.33 1.34
N ARG A 70 43.96 11.28 0.43
CA ARG A 70 44.87 12.40 0.60
C ARG A 70 44.16 13.48 1.38
N VAL A 71 44.71 13.86 2.54
CA VAL A 71 44.23 15.02 3.31
C VAL A 71 44.80 16.29 2.68
N ARG A 72 43.94 17.28 2.45
CA ARG A 72 44.29 18.59 1.91
C ARG A 72 43.70 19.68 2.78
N VAL A 73 44.35 20.84 2.83
CA VAL A 73 43.89 22.01 3.57
C VAL A 73 43.21 22.95 2.58
N GLY A 74 41.94 23.29 2.83
CA GLY A 74 41.21 24.27 2.05
C GLY A 74 41.71 25.70 2.29
N HIS A 75 41.28 26.65 1.45
CA HIS A 75 41.63 28.07 1.58
C HIS A 75 41.17 28.73 2.89
N ASP A 76 40.26 28.08 3.61
CA ASP A 76 39.72 28.47 4.93
C ASP A 76 40.43 27.78 6.12
N GLY A 77 41.52 27.04 5.86
CA GLY A 77 42.26 26.29 6.88
C GLY A 77 41.63 24.97 7.32
N GLN A 78 40.49 24.57 6.73
CA GLN A 78 39.80 23.31 7.08
C GLN A 78 40.29 22.14 6.22
N ASN A 79 40.48 20.96 6.84
CA ASN A 79 40.89 19.76 6.14
C ASN A 79 39.73 19.14 5.33
N TYR A 80 40.04 18.58 4.17
CA TYR A 80 39.14 17.72 3.39
C TYR A 80 39.88 16.47 2.89
N GLN A 81 39.12 15.41 2.59
CA GLN A 81 39.67 14.15 2.10
C GLN A 81 39.40 14.00 0.61
N TRP A 82 40.43 13.58 -0.11
CA TRP A 82 40.35 13.32 -1.54
C TRP A 82 40.77 11.89 -1.84
N PHE A 83 39.85 11.16 -2.47
CA PHE A 83 40.00 9.76 -2.82
C PHE A 83 40.26 9.63 -4.32
N HIS A 84 41.33 8.92 -4.65
CA HIS A 84 41.62 8.48 -6.01
C HIS A 84 41.18 7.04 -6.16
N CYS A 85 40.33 6.77 -7.15
CA CYS A 85 39.69 5.49 -7.36
C CYS A 85 39.89 5.00 -8.79
N ARG A 86 39.72 3.69 -8.98
CA ARG A 86 39.78 3.01 -10.26
C ARG A 86 38.55 2.12 -10.37
N LEU A 87 37.76 2.31 -11.42
CA LEU A 87 36.66 1.43 -11.80
C LEU A 87 37.21 0.39 -12.78
N LYS A 88 37.10 -0.89 -12.42
CA LYS A 88 37.68 -2.00 -13.17
C LYS A 88 37.10 -2.07 -14.59
N GLY A 89 38.00 -2.06 -15.58
CA GLY A 89 37.68 -2.21 -17.00
C GLY A 89 37.27 -3.62 -17.41
N GLY A 90 37.06 -3.82 -18.71
CA GLY A 90 36.82 -5.15 -19.29
C GLY A 90 35.46 -5.79 -18.94
N ASN A 91 34.60 -5.06 -18.23
CA ASN A 91 33.24 -5.47 -17.92
C ASN A 91 32.25 -4.80 -18.87
N SER A 92 31.57 -5.59 -19.70
CA SER A 92 30.60 -5.15 -20.70
C SER A 92 29.42 -4.32 -20.17
N ASN A 93 29.26 -4.24 -18.84
CA ASN A 93 28.27 -3.39 -18.18
C ASN A 93 28.73 -1.94 -17.94
N TYR A 94 30.04 -1.68 -17.78
CA TYR A 94 30.57 -0.35 -17.43
C TYR A 94 31.43 0.28 -18.53
N SER A 95 32.16 -0.55 -19.28
CA SER A 95 32.98 -0.11 -20.42
C SER A 95 33.28 -1.30 -21.33
N PRO A 96 33.23 -1.14 -22.66
CA PRO A 96 33.65 -2.17 -23.61
C PRO A 96 35.19 -2.33 -23.69
N TYR A 97 35.98 -1.43 -23.10
CA TYR A 97 37.44 -1.52 -23.16
C TYR A 97 38.05 -2.17 -21.92
N ASP A 98 39.12 -2.93 -22.14
CA ASP A 98 39.87 -3.69 -21.13
C ASP A 98 40.96 -2.84 -20.44
N PHE A 99 40.54 -1.74 -19.81
CA PHE A 99 41.40 -0.94 -18.92
C PHE A 99 40.57 -0.24 -17.84
N ASP A 100 41.20 0.00 -16.69
CA ASP A 100 40.54 0.63 -15.54
C ASP A 100 40.32 2.14 -15.75
N TYR A 101 39.11 2.59 -15.43
CA TYR A 101 38.70 3.99 -15.53
C TYR A 101 39.05 4.74 -14.26
N PRO A 102 39.80 5.85 -14.34
CA PRO A 102 40.02 6.69 -13.17
C PRO A 102 38.70 7.32 -12.73
N LEU A 103 38.49 7.38 -11.43
CA LEU A 103 37.42 8.11 -10.75
C LEU A 103 38.04 8.85 -9.57
N SER A 104 37.50 9.98 -9.17
CA SER A 104 37.87 10.58 -7.89
C SER A 104 36.67 11.19 -7.21
N TYR A 105 36.72 11.29 -5.89
CA TYR A 105 35.75 12.09 -5.16
C TYR A 105 36.37 12.80 -3.98
N VAL A 106 35.74 13.92 -3.61
CA VAL A 106 36.18 14.80 -2.52
C VAL A 106 35.07 14.93 -1.49
N THR A 107 35.40 14.77 -0.21
CA THR A 107 34.43 14.93 0.89
C THR A 107 34.25 16.41 1.26
N PRO A 108 33.15 16.77 1.93
CA PRO A 108 33.01 18.10 2.53
C PRO A 108 34.19 18.45 3.46
N ARG A 109 34.45 19.75 3.63
CA ARG A 109 35.45 20.31 4.55
C ARG A 109 35.05 20.12 6.03
N GLY A 110 36.03 19.81 6.90
CA GLY A 110 35.90 19.77 8.36
C GLY A 110 35.04 18.63 8.94
N SER A 111 34.57 18.77 10.18
CA SER A 111 33.65 17.81 10.85
C SER A 111 32.22 17.81 10.28
N ALA A 112 32.01 18.44 9.12
CA ALA A 112 30.71 18.62 8.48
C ALA A 112 30.27 17.40 7.65
N PHE A 113 31.05 16.31 7.63
CA PHE A 113 30.72 15.08 6.94
C PHE A 113 30.49 13.94 7.94
N SER A 114 29.24 13.74 8.32
CA SER A 114 28.83 12.67 9.23
C SER A 114 27.36 12.29 9.00
N ALA A 115 26.91 11.22 9.65
CA ALA A 115 25.50 10.85 9.67
C ALA A 115 24.57 11.98 10.18
N GLN A 116 25.08 12.89 11.03
CA GLN A 116 24.33 14.03 11.57
C GLN A 116 24.33 15.25 10.63
N LYS A 117 25.25 15.29 9.66
CA LYS A 117 25.35 16.36 8.65
C LYS A 117 25.56 15.73 7.27
N PRO A 118 24.55 15.03 6.73
CA PRO A 118 24.75 14.25 5.53
C PRO A 118 24.82 15.15 4.29
N ALA A 119 25.67 14.76 3.35
CA ALA A 119 26.05 15.54 2.19
C ALA A 119 25.27 15.15 0.94
N ARG A 120 25.01 16.14 0.08
CA ARG A 120 24.54 15.93 -1.30
C ARG A 120 25.68 15.38 -2.15
N VAL A 121 25.39 14.54 -3.15
CA VAL A 121 26.36 14.17 -4.18
C VAL A 121 26.24 15.12 -5.38
N ARG A 122 27.34 15.76 -5.75
CA ARG A 122 27.49 16.52 -7.00
C ARG A 122 28.38 15.74 -7.94
N ILE A 123 27.94 15.55 -9.18
CA ILE A 123 28.66 14.82 -10.23
C ILE A 123 29.12 15.85 -11.26
N THR A 124 30.44 16.02 -11.39
CA THR A 124 31.03 17.04 -12.25
C THR A 124 31.67 16.42 -13.48
N LEU A 125 31.17 16.76 -14.68
CA LEU A 125 31.64 16.27 -15.96
C LEU A 125 32.47 17.35 -16.68
N HIS A 126 33.62 16.96 -17.23
CA HIS A 126 34.44 17.81 -18.12
C HIS A 126 34.88 19.16 -17.48
N ASP A 127 35.52 19.12 -16.32
CA ASP A 127 36.10 20.33 -15.69
C ASP A 127 37.45 20.71 -16.34
N THR A 128 37.68 22.01 -16.57
CA THR A 128 38.67 22.58 -17.51
C THR A 128 40.13 22.57 -17.03
N ASP A 129 40.43 22.03 -15.85
CA ASP A 129 41.81 21.95 -15.32
C ASP A 129 42.45 20.55 -15.44
N ALA A 130 41.88 19.68 -16.28
CA ALA A 130 42.47 18.39 -16.61
C ALA A 130 43.47 18.53 -17.78
N ASN A 131 44.74 18.77 -17.44
CA ASN A 131 45.93 18.73 -18.31
C ASN A 131 45.88 17.61 -19.39
N PRO A 132 46.50 17.74 -20.58
CA PRO A 132 46.43 16.76 -21.69
C PRO A 132 46.99 15.37 -21.38
N ASP A 133 47.84 15.23 -20.35
CA ASP A 133 48.29 13.93 -19.85
C ASP A 133 47.32 13.27 -18.86
N HIS A 134 46.29 14.01 -18.44
CA HIS A 134 45.16 13.61 -17.62
C HIS A 134 45.45 12.79 -16.32
N ARG A 135 46.70 12.70 -15.86
CA ARG A 135 47.10 11.89 -14.70
C ARG A 135 46.85 12.53 -13.33
N GLN A 136 46.49 13.81 -13.24
CA GLN A 136 46.17 14.46 -11.97
C GLN A 136 45.04 15.48 -12.16
N LEU A 137 43.97 15.35 -11.39
CA LEU A 137 43.10 16.51 -11.12
C LEU A 137 43.97 17.45 -10.26
N SER A 138 44.14 18.73 -10.58
CA SER A 138 44.86 19.61 -9.65
C SER A 138 43.93 19.98 -8.49
N ALA A 139 44.44 20.04 -7.26
CA ALA A 139 43.64 20.39 -6.09
C ALA A 139 43.17 21.86 -6.08
N GLN A 140 43.68 22.68 -7.00
CA GLN A 140 43.51 24.15 -6.98
C GLN A 140 42.16 24.62 -7.53
N SER A 141 41.44 23.80 -8.30
CA SER A 141 40.16 24.18 -8.91
C SER A 141 38.91 23.72 -8.17
N LEU A 142 39.06 22.83 -7.17
CA LEU A 142 37.97 22.25 -6.40
C LEU A 142 38.05 22.74 -4.96
N THR A 143 37.44 23.89 -4.67
CA THR A 143 37.12 24.25 -3.28
C THR A 143 35.86 23.48 -2.88
N PRO A 144 35.92 22.45 -2.02
CA PRO A 144 34.76 21.61 -1.74
C PRO A 144 33.67 22.42 -1.05
N ALA A 145 32.42 22.33 -1.51
CA ALA A 145 31.32 23.03 -0.86
C ALA A 145 30.98 22.39 0.50
N GLN A 146 30.52 23.19 1.47
CA GLN A 146 30.06 22.65 2.75
C GLN A 146 28.82 21.76 2.51
N GLY A 147 28.88 20.50 2.95
CA GLY A 147 27.77 19.55 2.79
C GLY A 147 27.58 18.96 1.38
N VAL A 148 28.62 18.98 0.53
CA VAL A 148 28.60 18.32 -0.80
C VAL A 148 29.79 17.38 -0.95
N ILE A 149 29.54 16.17 -1.48
CA ILE A 149 30.57 15.27 -2.01
C ILE A 149 30.68 15.55 -3.51
N ASP A 150 31.87 15.92 -3.97
CA ASP A 150 32.15 16.12 -5.39
C ASP A 150 32.68 14.82 -6.00
N LEU A 151 31.92 14.24 -6.94
CA LEU A 151 32.25 13.04 -7.69
C LEU A 151 32.71 13.41 -9.11
N LEU A 152 33.87 12.90 -9.50
CA LEU A 152 34.59 13.27 -10.73
C LEU A 152 34.84 12.02 -11.59
N PRO A 153 33.84 11.58 -12.36
CA PRO A 153 33.99 10.47 -13.30
C PRO A 153 34.83 10.85 -14.52
N ARG A 154 35.25 9.86 -15.30
CA ARG A 154 35.94 10.04 -16.59
C ARG A 154 35.04 9.65 -17.75
N GLU A 155 35.25 10.26 -18.91
CA GLU A 155 34.52 9.89 -20.12
C GLU A 155 35.08 8.61 -20.75
N GLN A 156 34.24 7.98 -21.56
CA GLN A 156 34.55 6.75 -22.27
C GLN A 156 35.70 6.87 -23.30
N SER A 157 36.04 8.09 -23.77
CA SER A 157 37.11 8.35 -24.75
C SER A 157 38.52 8.39 -24.14
N TRP A 158 38.63 8.05 -22.85
CA TRP A 158 39.88 7.97 -22.09
C TRP A 158 40.98 7.18 -22.83
N GLN A 159 42.22 7.68 -22.77
CA GLN A 159 43.40 7.15 -23.50
C GLN A 159 43.24 7.11 -25.03
N GLY A 160 42.53 8.08 -25.60
CA GLY A 160 42.44 8.26 -27.06
C GLY A 160 41.55 7.23 -27.76
N LYS A 161 40.63 6.59 -27.03
CA LYS A 161 39.72 5.59 -27.62
C LYS A 161 38.60 6.27 -28.44
N PRO A 162 38.31 5.80 -29.67
CA PRO A 162 37.30 6.39 -30.53
C PRO A 162 35.87 6.10 -30.01
N GLY A 163 34.93 7.02 -30.26
CA GLY A 163 33.49 6.76 -30.14
C GLY A 163 32.83 6.86 -28.75
N GLY A 164 33.52 7.37 -27.72
CA GLY A 164 33.05 7.39 -26.32
C GLY A 164 33.03 8.76 -25.62
N LYS A 165 32.51 9.82 -26.23
CA LYS A 165 32.48 11.14 -25.56
C LYS A 165 31.43 11.17 -24.44
N TRP A 166 31.44 12.20 -23.57
CA TRP A 166 30.36 12.47 -22.59
C TRP A 166 28.95 12.42 -23.19
N VAL A 167 28.88 12.72 -24.48
CA VAL A 167 27.65 12.77 -25.24
C VAL A 167 27.23 11.36 -25.65
N TYR A 168 28.13 10.49 -26.12
CA TYR A 168 27.77 9.24 -26.79
C TYR A 168 28.82 8.15 -26.68
N SER A 169 28.36 6.91 -26.57
CA SER A 169 29.20 5.71 -26.56
C SER A 169 28.48 4.60 -27.31
N GLY A 170 28.92 4.26 -28.54
CA GLY A 170 28.15 3.28 -29.30
C GLY A 170 28.79 2.66 -30.52
N ASN A 171 28.64 3.29 -31.68
CA ASN A 171 28.91 2.61 -32.95
C ASN A 171 30.40 2.25 -33.11
N ASP A 172 31.30 3.14 -32.68
CA ASP A 172 32.76 2.88 -32.74
C ASP A 172 33.29 2.11 -31.52
N THR A 173 32.42 1.80 -30.54
CA THR A 173 32.77 1.08 -29.29
C THR A 173 32.27 -0.37 -29.27
N GLY A 174 31.72 -0.86 -30.38
CA GLY A 174 31.26 -2.25 -30.58
C GLY A 174 29.82 -2.54 -30.15
N ALA A 175 29.21 -1.67 -29.33
CA ALA A 175 27.80 -1.75 -28.96
C ALA A 175 27.28 -0.38 -28.50
N VAL A 176 26.08 -0.01 -28.95
CA VAL A 176 25.37 1.19 -28.49
C VAL A 176 24.88 1.01 -27.05
N ARG A 177 25.46 1.71 -26.06
CA ARG A 177 25.03 1.72 -24.65
C ARG A 177 25.37 3.01 -23.89
N ASN A 178 24.62 3.31 -22.82
CA ASN A 178 24.94 4.41 -21.89
C ASN A 178 26.05 4.03 -20.89
N TYR A 179 27.28 3.83 -21.39
CA TYR A 179 28.42 3.46 -20.55
C TYR A 179 28.76 4.54 -19.52
N ASN A 180 28.78 5.82 -19.92
CA ASN A 180 29.05 6.94 -19.00
C ASN A 180 28.05 6.96 -17.83
N GLY A 181 26.75 6.75 -18.09
CA GLY A 181 25.73 6.67 -17.04
C GLY A 181 25.91 5.46 -16.12
N ALA A 182 26.28 4.30 -16.66
CA ALA A 182 26.58 3.12 -15.86
C ALA A 182 27.79 3.33 -14.94
N GLN A 183 28.83 4.03 -15.41
CA GLN A 183 29.98 4.39 -14.58
C GLN A 183 29.60 5.37 -13.47
N ILE A 184 28.78 6.38 -13.78
CA ILE A 184 28.27 7.33 -12.79
C ILE A 184 27.44 6.60 -11.73
N ALA A 185 26.54 5.70 -12.13
CA ALA A 185 25.71 4.93 -11.20
C ALA A 185 26.56 4.05 -10.27
N ALA A 186 27.55 3.33 -10.82
CA ALA A 186 28.47 2.52 -10.02
C ALA A 186 29.27 3.34 -9.01
N ALA A 187 29.63 4.57 -9.37
CA ALA A 187 30.35 5.48 -8.50
C ALA A 187 29.45 6.04 -7.38
N VAL A 188 28.19 6.35 -7.65
CA VAL A 188 27.20 6.73 -6.62
C VAL A 188 26.94 5.57 -5.68
N ASP A 189 26.80 4.34 -6.19
CA ASP A 189 26.71 3.12 -5.40
C ASP A 189 27.87 2.95 -4.42
N TYR A 190 29.09 3.16 -4.92
CA TYR A 190 30.28 3.10 -4.11
C TYR A 190 30.22 4.13 -2.97
N LEU A 191 29.87 5.39 -3.26
CA LEU A 191 29.74 6.44 -2.24
C LEU A 191 28.70 6.08 -1.17
N VAL A 192 27.51 5.64 -1.57
CA VAL A 192 26.43 5.25 -0.65
C VAL A 192 26.86 4.05 0.20
N SER A 193 27.52 3.05 -0.38
CA SER A 193 28.00 1.88 0.35
C SER A 193 29.15 2.19 1.33
N THR A 194 29.99 3.17 0.98
CA THR A 194 31.21 3.49 1.73
C THR A 194 30.94 4.48 2.86
N HIS A 195 30.10 5.48 2.61
CA HIS A 195 29.83 6.56 3.56
C HIS A 195 28.44 6.47 4.21
N GLY A 196 27.61 5.51 3.78
CA GLY A 196 26.34 5.18 4.40
C GLY A 196 25.43 6.39 4.60
N SER A 197 25.00 6.60 5.83
CA SER A 197 24.11 7.71 6.23
C SER A 197 24.73 9.09 6.13
N ALA A 198 26.03 9.24 5.83
CA ALA A 198 26.64 10.53 5.54
C ALA A 198 26.33 11.03 4.11
N VAL A 199 25.69 10.21 3.26
CA VAL A 199 25.18 10.60 1.93
C VAL A 199 23.66 10.74 1.99
N ASP A 200 23.12 11.88 1.55
CA ASP A 200 21.68 12.16 1.55
C ASP A 200 21.13 12.30 0.12
N LEU A 201 20.61 11.19 -0.43
CA LEU A 201 19.94 11.19 -1.72
C LEU A 201 18.60 11.93 -1.72
N SER A 202 18.00 12.19 -0.55
CA SER A 202 16.75 12.98 -0.46
C SER A 202 16.99 14.46 -0.76
N LYS A 203 18.24 14.95 -0.61
CA LYS A 203 18.69 16.25 -1.14
C LYS A 203 18.80 16.26 -2.66
N GLY A 204 18.78 15.09 -3.31
CA GLY A 204 18.92 14.88 -4.74
C GLY A 204 20.35 15.08 -5.28
N LEU A 205 20.66 14.46 -6.41
CA LEU A 205 21.90 14.59 -7.14
C LEU A 205 21.98 15.94 -7.86
N HIS A 206 23.18 16.52 -7.87
CA HIS A 206 23.49 17.71 -8.66
C HIS A 206 24.44 17.32 -9.79
N LEU A 207 23.96 17.32 -11.02
CA LEU A 207 24.79 17.10 -12.19
C LEU A 207 25.33 18.45 -12.66
N ARG A 208 26.65 18.57 -12.79
CA ARG A 208 27.33 19.79 -13.27
C ARG A 208 28.23 19.44 -14.44
N GLY A 209 28.22 20.24 -15.51
CA GLY A 209 29.06 19.97 -16.65
C GLY A 209 29.42 21.22 -17.45
N ARG A 210 30.65 21.28 -17.96
CA ARG A 210 31.15 22.38 -18.81
C ARG A 210 31.48 21.90 -20.21
N GLY A 211 31.16 22.70 -21.23
CA GLY A 211 31.42 22.34 -22.64
C GLY A 211 30.76 21.00 -23.01
N MET A 212 31.55 20.00 -23.42
CA MET A 212 31.02 18.66 -23.75
C MET A 212 30.43 17.94 -22.53
N GLY A 213 30.88 18.26 -21.31
CA GLY A 213 30.24 17.76 -20.08
C GLY A 213 28.87 18.37 -19.84
N GLY A 214 28.62 19.61 -20.31
CA GLY A 214 27.31 20.27 -20.25
C GLY A 214 26.26 19.49 -21.03
N THR A 215 26.60 19.07 -22.25
CA THR A 215 25.77 18.13 -23.03
C THR A 215 25.56 16.80 -22.28
N GLY A 216 26.62 16.27 -21.65
CA GLY A 216 26.57 15.02 -20.90
C GLY A 216 25.56 15.06 -19.75
N VAL A 217 25.56 16.11 -18.93
CA VAL A 217 24.62 16.22 -17.80
C VAL A 217 23.17 16.41 -18.24
N LEU A 218 22.94 17.12 -19.34
CA LEU A 218 21.60 17.27 -19.93
C LEU A 218 21.05 15.93 -20.44
N HIS A 219 21.89 15.10 -21.06
CA HIS A 219 21.49 13.75 -21.47
C HIS A 219 21.24 12.84 -20.26
N GLN A 220 22.17 12.79 -19.31
CA GLN A 220 22.02 11.93 -18.13
C GLN A 220 20.81 12.34 -17.27
N ALA A 221 20.37 13.60 -17.31
CA ALA A 221 19.10 14.02 -16.71
C ALA A 221 17.89 13.16 -17.18
N LEU A 222 17.94 12.60 -18.38
CA LEU A 222 16.88 11.78 -18.98
C LEU A 222 17.16 10.28 -18.91
N ILE A 223 18.45 9.88 -18.91
CA ILE A 223 18.85 8.47 -19.11
C ILE A 223 19.80 7.90 -18.05
N LEU A 224 20.07 8.61 -16.94
CA LEU A 224 20.97 8.11 -15.89
C LEU A 224 20.43 6.81 -15.29
N PRO A 225 21.10 5.66 -15.45
CA PRO A 225 20.60 4.40 -14.93
C PRO A 225 20.48 4.47 -13.40
N ARG A 226 19.41 3.87 -12.86
CA ARG A 226 19.11 3.74 -11.41
C ARG A 226 18.81 5.04 -10.66
N TYR A 227 19.44 6.15 -11.02
CA TYR A 227 19.41 7.40 -10.27
C TYR A 227 18.77 8.57 -11.03
N GLN A 228 18.14 8.34 -12.18
CA GLN A 228 17.45 9.38 -12.95
C GLN A 228 16.45 10.16 -12.08
N SER A 229 15.61 9.45 -11.31
CA SER A 229 14.62 10.07 -10.43
C SER A 229 15.21 10.70 -9.16
N ASP A 230 16.50 10.50 -8.89
CA ASP A 230 17.23 11.09 -7.77
C ASP A 230 17.90 12.43 -8.16
N ILE A 231 17.81 12.89 -9.41
CA ILE A 231 18.40 14.15 -9.85
C ILE A 231 17.54 15.33 -9.40
N ALA A 232 18.13 16.30 -8.72
CA ALA A 232 17.48 17.54 -8.31
C ALA A 232 17.91 18.74 -9.17
N ILE A 233 19.19 18.78 -9.58
CA ILE A 233 19.78 19.93 -10.26
C ILE A 233 20.61 19.44 -11.44
N VAL A 234 20.45 20.12 -12.58
CA VAL A 234 21.32 20.01 -13.75
C VAL A 234 21.87 21.40 -14.04
N GLU A 235 23.19 21.54 -13.99
CA GLU A 235 23.94 22.77 -14.25
C GLU A 235 24.84 22.56 -15.48
N ALA A 236 24.48 23.19 -16.59
CA ALA A 236 25.18 23.05 -17.87
C ALA A 236 25.82 24.38 -18.29
N ASP A 237 27.14 24.47 -18.15
CA ASP A 237 27.96 25.59 -18.60
C ASP A 237 28.42 25.35 -20.05
N GLY A 238 27.55 25.65 -21.00
CA GLY A 238 27.73 25.39 -22.43
C GLY A 238 27.39 23.95 -22.81
N GLY A 239 27.77 23.55 -24.02
CA GLY A 239 27.36 22.26 -24.59
C GLY A 239 26.04 22.34 -25.36
N TRP A 240 25.63 21.21 -25.92
CA TRP A 240 24.46 21.05 -26.78
C TRP A 240 23.22 20.81 -25.92
N MET A 241 22.28 21.76 -25.91
CA MET A 241 21.07 21.71 -25.09
C MET A 241 20.12 20.56 -25.47
N ASN A 242 19.96 20.31 -26.77
CA ASN A 242 19.12 19.26 -27.29
C ASN A 242 19.91 18.38 -28.25
N ALA A 243 19.88 17.07 -28.02
CA ALA A 243 20.49 16.10 -28.93
C ALA A 243 19.97 16.25 -30.37
N GLN A 244 18.67 16.54 -30.54
CA GLN A 244 17.99 16.51 -31.84
C GLN A 244 18.54 17.49 -32.88
N THR A 245 19.07 18.64 -32.46
CA THR A 245 19.67 19.63 -33.39
C THR A 245 20.90 19.09 -34.11
N ARG A 246 21.49 18.00 -33.61
CA ARG A 246 22.63 17.28 -34.21
C ARG A 246 22.29 15.85 -34.63
N ARG A 247 21.00 15.50 -34.79
CA ARG A 247 20.55 14.14 -35.15
C ARG A 247 21.27 13.56 -36.37
N ASN A 248 21.50 14.36 -37.40
CA ASN A 248 22.15 13.87 -38.63
C ASN A 248 23.63 13.54 -38.41
N ALA A 249 24.30 14.22 -37.47
CA ALA A 249 25.72 14.00 -37.17
C ALA A 249 25.93 12.91 -36.09
N LEU A 250 25.05 12.84 -35.09
CA LEU A 250 25.20 11.97 -33.92
C LEU A 250 24.32 10.72 -33.98
N GLY A 251 23.17 10.77 -34.65
CA GLY A 251 22.22 9.65 -34.75
C GLY A 251 22.86 8.35 -35.28
N PRO A 252 23.69 8.38 -36.34
CA PRO A 252 24.42 7.19 -36.80
C PRO A 252 25.42 6.64 -35.79
N LEU A 253 26.02 7.48 -34.93
CA LEU A 253 27.00 7.08 -33.91
C LEU A 253 26.33 6.49 -32.65
N TRP A 254 25.07 6.86 -32.41
CA TRP A 254 24.25 6.43 -31.28
C TRP A 254 23.27 5.30 -31.60
N GLY A 255 23.00 4.99 -32.86
CA GLY A 255 21.81 4.22 -33.22
C GLY A 255 20.51 5.02 -33.01
N THR A 256 19.55 4.85 -33.93
CA THR A 256 18.34 5.68 -34.00
C THR A 256 17.37 5.51 -32.82
N SER A 257 17.34 4.33 -32.18
CA SER A 257 16.46 4.01 -31.04
C SER A 257 16.92 4.65 -29.72
N VAL A 258 18.23 4.73 -29.48
CA VAL A 258 18.80 5.29 -28.25
C VAL A 258 18.79 6.81 -28.28
N PHE A 259 18.93 7.39 -29.48
CA PHE A 259 18.87 8.82 -29.66
C PHE A 259 17.52 9.44 -29.25
N GLN A 260 16.40 8.70 -29.38
CA GLN A 260 15.08 9.13 -28.89
C GLN A 260 14.98 9.18 -27.37
N SER A 261 15.82 8.42 -26.65
CA SER A 261 15.81 8.38 -25.18
C SER A 261 16.43 9.62 -24.52
N VAL A 262 17.15 10.45 -25.29
CA VAL A 262 17.70 11.74 -24.86
C VAL A 262 16.99 12.93 -25.52
N ASP A 263 15.89 12.68 -26.22
CA ASP A 263 15.04 13.73 -26.77
C ASP A 263 14.18 14.33 -25.66
N PHE A 264 14.51 15.56 -25.25
CA PHE A 264 13.82 16.25 -24.17
C PHE A 264 12.31 16.40 -24.44
N LYS A 265 11.90 16.63 -25.70
CA LYS A 265 10.48 16.79 -26.07
C LYS A 265 9.69 15.50 -25.91
N GLN A 266 10.33 14.35 -26.11
CA GLN A 266 9.69 13.04 -25.89
C GLN A 266 9.77 12.61 -24.44
N GLN A 267 10.85 12.99 -23.74
CA GLN A 267 11.19 12.50 -22.40
C GLN A 267 10.93 13.53 -21.29
N TRP A 268 10.26 14.65 -21.58
CA TRP A 268 10.06 15.77 -20.65
C TRP A 268 9.51 15.34 -19.27
N ARG A 269 8.71 14.25 -19.22
CA ARG A 269 8.17 13.70 -17.96
C ARG A 269 9.27 13.25 -16.99
N ARG A 270 10.42 12.82 -17.49
CA ARG A 270 11.61 12.47 -16.69
C ARG A 270 12.30 13.71 -16.12
N ALA A 271 12.19 14.84 -16.83
CA ALA A 271 12.80 16.12 -16.47
C ALA A 271 11.94 16.98 -15.53
N GLN A 272 10.65 16.68 -15.36
CA GLN A 272 9.67 17.57 -14.72
C GLN A 272 9.95 17.93 -13.24
N ASN A 273 10.80 17.16 -12.56
CA ASN A 273 11.16 17.32 -11.14
C ASN A 273 12.58 17.86 -10.93
N ILE A 274 13.25 18.27 -12.02
CA ILE A 274 14.64 18.71 -12.04
C ILE A 274 14.66 20.24 -12.25
N HIS A 275 15.58 20.92 -11.57
CA HIS A 275 15.92 22.30 -11.88
C HIS A 275 17.07 22.35 -12.89
N PHE A 276 16.80 22.92 -14.06
CA PHE A 276 17.79 23.11 -15.13
C PHE A 276 18.35 24.51 -15.10
N HIS A 277 19.68 24.58 -15.01
CA HIS A 277 20.45 25.78 -15.25
C HIS A 277 21.30 25.61 -16.50
N TYR A 278 21.30 26.63 -17.36
CA TYR A 278 22.13 26.68 -18.55
C TYR A 278 22.78 28.05 -18.71
N SER A 279 24.08 28.07 -19.02
CA SER A 279 24.83 29.27 -19.35
C SER A 279 25.77 28.98 -20.52
N GLY A 280 25.49 29.49 -21.72
CA GLY A 280 26.25 29.06 -22.91
C GLY A 280 26.14 29.94 -24.15
N SER A 281 26.76 29.46 -25.24
CA SER A 281 26.75 30.14 -26.54
C SER A 281 25.36 30.10 -27.18
N SER A 282 24.95 31.18 -27.85
CA SER A 282 23.74 31.29 -28.66
C SER A 282 23.83 30.60 -30.02
N ASP A 283 24.98 30.00 -30.34
CA ASP A 283 25.16 29.19 -31.54
C ASP A 283 24.00 28.19 -31.69
N PRO A 284 23.20 28.23 -32.78
CA PRO A 284 22.08 27.32 -33.02
C PRO A 284 22.49 25.83 -32.96
N ALA A 285 23.78 25.56 -33.15
CA ALA A 285 24.34 24.23 -33.07
C ALA A 285 24.57 23.73 -31.64
N SER A 286 24.33 24.59 -30.63
CA SER A 286 24.51 24.35 -29.19
C SER A 286 23.31 24.78 -28.34
N PHE A 287 22.64 25.88 -28.67
CA PHE A 287 21.45 26.38 -27.97
C PHE A 287 20.17 25.98 -28.71
N ASP A 288 19.14 25.56 -27.96
CA ASP A 288 17.83 25.20 -28.50
C ASP A 288 16.71 25.99 -27.83
N ALA A 289 16.06 26.86 -28.60
CA ALA A 289 14.94 27.65 -28.11
C ALA A 289 13.68 26.81 -27.81
N ASP A 290 13.49 25.64 -28.44
CA ASP A 290 12.36 24.73 -28.14
C ASP A 290 12.45 24.23 -26.69
N PHE A 291 13.66 24.12 -26.11
CA PHE A 291 13.84 23.76 -24.70
C PHE A 291 13.13 24.74 -23.75
N ILE A 292 13.18 26.04 -24.04
CA ILE A 292 12.47 27.08 -23.28
C ILE A 292 10.96 26.88 -23.39
N GLU A 293 10.46 26.58 -24.60
CA GLU A 293 9.06 26.28 -24.82
C GLU A 293 8.62 25.04 -24.02
N GLN A 294 9.45 23.99 -23.96
CA GLN A 294 9.18 22.82 -23.13
C GLN A 294 9.11 23.18 -21.64
N CYS A 295 10.01 24.04 -21.14
CA CYS A 295 9.97 24.52 -19.77
C CYS A 295 8.67 25.28 -19.44
N GLU A 296 8.27 26.20 -20.31
CA GLU A 296 7.06 27.02 -20.17
C GLU A 296 5.77 26.18 -20.26
N ARG A 297 5.72 25.28 -21.25
CA ARG A 297 4.57 24.42 -21.55
C ARG A 297 4.35 23.34 -20.50
N HIS A 298 5.43 22.65 -20.11
CA HIS A 298 5.36 21.51 -19.19
C HIS A 298 5.65 21.89 -17.74
N LYS A 299 5.80 23.18 -17.44
CA LYS A 299 6.09 23.69 -16.10
C LYS A 299 7.34 23.02 -15.52
N ILE A 300 8.45 23.06 -16.26
CA ILE A 300 9.75 22.53 -15.81
C ILE A 300 10.57 23.69 -15.27
N SER A 301 11.24 23.49 -14.13
CA SER A 301 12.01 24.56 -13.49
C SER A 301 13.29 24.83 -14.26
N CYS A 302 13.38 25.99 -14.91
CA CYS A 302 14.50 26.35 -15.80
C CYS A 302 14.98 27.78 -15.50
N SER A 303 16.31 27.99 -15.49
CA SER A 303 17.00 29.28 -15.33
C SER A 303 18.17 29.36 -16.30
N LEU A 304 18.02 30.13 -17.38
CA LEU A 304 18.92 30.04 -18.55
C LEU A 304 19.48 31.41 -18.93
N ALA A 305 20.71 31.43 -19.46
CA ALA A 305 21.32 32.57 -20.10
C ALA A 305 22.14 32.11 -21.32
N TRP A 306 22.05 32.85 -22.43
CA TRP A 306 22.84 32.59 -23.63
C TRP A 306 23.41 33.88 -24.23
N TYR A 307 24.55 33.77 -24.89
CA TYR A 307 25.33 34.91 -25.39
C TYR A 307 26.09 34.56 -26.67
N PRO A 308 26.53 35.56 -27.46
CA PRO A 308 27.19 35.31 -28.74
C PRO A 308 28.47 34.48 -28.59
N PRO A 309 28.85 33.69 -29.61
CA PRO A 309 30.10 32.93 -29.59
C PRO A 309 31.31 33.81 -29.22
N GLY A 310 32.15 33.33 -28.30
CA GLY A 310 33.34 34.05 -27.84
C GLY A 310 33.10 35.08 -26.73
N ALA A 311 31.85 35.40 -26.38
CA ALA A 311 31.55 36.24 -25.22
C ALA A 311 31.89 35.50 -23.90
N ARG A 312 32.42 36.24 -22.93
CA ARG A 312 32.74 35.72 -21.59
C ARG A 312 31.77 36.31 -20.55
N PRO A 313 30.97 35.50 -19.85
CA PRO A 313 30.14 35.99 -18.75
C PRO A 313 31.01 36.53 -17.61
N ASN A 314 30.47 37.46 -16.80
CA ASN A 314 31.21 38.22 -15.79
C ASN A 314 32.41 39.03 -16.33
N SER A 315 32.35 39.52 -17.57
CA SER A 315 33.36 40.43 -18.14
C SER A 315 32.89 41.88 -18.13
N ASN A 316 33.80 42.84 -18.36
CA ASN A 316 33.44 44.26 -18.45
C ASN A 316 32.36 44.54 -19.49
N SER A 317 32.26 43.71 -20.54
CA SER A 317 31.33 43.84 -21.65
C SER A 317 30.05 42.98 -21.51
N TRP A 318 30.04 41.98 -20.62
CA TRP A 318 28.88 41.10 -20.35
C TRP A 318 28.78 40.82 -18.85
N ARG A 319 27.95 41.59 -18.14
CA ARG A 319 27.87 41.61 -16.66
C ARG A 319 26.74 40.71 -16.12
N PHE A 320 26.67 39.47 -16.58
CA PHE A 320 25.78 38.45 -16.00
C PHE A 320 26.50 37.52 -15.04
N LEU A 321 25.84 37.23 -13.91
CA LEU A 321 26.24 36.18 -12.98
C LEU A 321 26.24 34.81 -13.68
N ALA A 322 27.40 34.20 -13.90
CA ALA A 322 27.49 32.82 -14.39
C ALA A 322 26.90 31.79 -13.40
N SER A 323 26.71 32.17 -12.13
CA SER A 323 26.20 31.29 -11.07
C SER A 323 24.79 30.74 -11.39
N PRO A 324 24.53 29.46 -11.03
CA PRO A 324 23.18 28.89 -11.08
C PRO A 324 22.20 29.62 -10.15
N TRP A 325 22.72 30.19 -9.07
CA TRP A 325 21.94 30.91 -8.05
C TRP A 325 22.31 32.38 -8.04
N GLN A 326 21.29 33.24 -7.95
CA GLN A 326 21.46 34.69 -7.80
C GLN A 326 21.33 35.16 -6.35
N ASP A 327 20.85 34.28 -5.48
CA ASP A 327 20.67 34.49 -4.06
C ASP A 327 21.29 33.28 -3.32
N ASP A 328 22.06 33.53 -2.28
CA ASP A 328 22.76 32.49 -1.53
C ASP A 328 21.81 31.60 -0.70
N GLN A 329 20.58 32.05 -0.48
CA GLN A 329 19.52 31.28 0.18
C GLN A 329 18.76 30.35 -0.79
N GLN A 330 19.09 30.36 -2.09
CA GLN A 330 18.39 29.57 -3.10
C GLN A 330 19.05 28.19 -3.27
N ASN A 331 18.23 27.14 -3.25
CA ASN A 331 18.64 25.77 -3.49
C ASN A 331 17.42 24.93 -3.89
N VAL A 332 17.66 23.70 -4.37
CA VAL A 332 16.61 22.73 -4.76
C VAL A 332 16.93 21.38 -4.15
N SER A 333 15.92 20.67 -3.68
CA SER A 333 16.03 19.27 -3.26
C SER A 333 14.77 18.50 -3.63
N LEU A 334 14.85 17.17 -3.64
CA LEU A 334 13.69 16.33 -3.93
C LEU A 334 12.70 16.29 -2.76
N ASN A 335 13.20 16.47 -1.53
CA ASN A 335 12.40 16.44 -0.30
C ASN A 335 11.74 17.78 0.07
N ARG A 336 11.90 18.83 -0.75
CA ARG A 336 11.23 20.13 -0.56
C ARG A 336 10.52 20.56 -1.84
N VAL A 337 9.58 21.48 -1.67
CA VAL A 337 8.82 22.11 -2.76
C VAL A 337 9.79 22.72 -3.77
N LEU A 338 9.53 22.48 -5.05
CA LEU A 338 10.24 23.07 -6.18
C LEU A 338 9.38 24.18 -6.78
N PRO A 339 9.73 25.46 -6.62
CA PRO A 339 9.07 26.55 -7.33
C PRO A 339 9.39 26.49 -8.82
N VAL A 340 8.37 26.40 -9.67
CA VAL A 340 8.50 26.52 -11.11
C VAL A 340 7.97 27.88 -11.54
N ILE A 341 8.83 28.70 -12.13
CA ILE A 341 8.49 30.02 -12.65
C ILE A 341 8.21 29.89 -14.15
N THR A 342 7.11 30.48 -14.60
CA THR A 342 6.72 30.55 -16.02
C THR A 342 6.16 31.93 -16.33
N ASN A 343 6.02 32.29 -17.61
CA ASN A 343 5.45 33.58 -18.04
C ASN A 343 6.10 34.83 -17.38
N SER A 344 7.41 34.78 -17.12
CA SER A 344 8.11 35.91 -16.49
C SER A 344 8.27 37.09 -17.46
N SER A 345 7.79 38.27 -17.09
CA SER A 345 7.96 39.52 -17.85
C SER A 345 9.39 40.05 -17.85
N ALA A 346 10.25 39.48 -17.00
CA ALA A 346 11.67 39.77 -16.97
C ALA A 346 12.47 38.81 -17.87
N ASN A 347 11.82 38.04 -18.75
CA ASN A 347 12.50 37.23 -19.76
C ASN A 347 12.86 38.08 -20.99
N HIS A 348 14.00 37.79 -21.60
CA HIS A 348 14.37 38.34 -22.90
C HIS A 348 14.89 37.21 -23.78
N HIS A 349 14.15 36.88 -24.85
CA HIS A 349 14.44 35.76 -25.73
C HIS A 349 15.04 36.23 -27.06
N GLY A 350 16.19 36.91 -27.01
CA GLY A 350 16.88 37.36 -28.22
C GLY A 350 17.55 36.22 -28.98
N SER A 351 17.63 36.34 -30.31
CA SER A 351 18.24 35.31 -31.17
C SER A 351 19.76 35.15 -30.96
N ASN A 352 20.46 36.25 -30.63
CA ASN A 352 21.92 36.24 -30.42
C ASN A 352 22.32 36.20 -28.94
N ALA A 353 21.48 36.69 -28.04
CA ALA A 353 21.70 36.67 -26.60
C ALA A 353 20.36 36.77 -25.88
N GLY A 354 20.26 36.21 -24.67
CA GLY A 354 19.04 36.28 -23.90
C GLY A 354 19.12 35.59 -22.54
N TYR A 355 18.02 35.69 -21.80
CA TYR A 355 17.88 35.11 -20.47
C TYR A 355 16.43 34.74 -20.17
N HIS A 356 16.27 33.66 -19.40
CA HIS A 356 14.98 33.09 -19.04
C HIS A 356 14.95 32.76 -17.54
N ASN A 357 13.91 33.24 -16.86
CA ASN A 357 13.65 33.14 -15.42
C ASN A 357 14.83 33.58 -14.53
N ARG A 358 15.63 34.52 -15.03
CA ARG A 358 16.69 35.18 -14.26
C ARG A 358 16.08 36.32 -13.44
N GLY A 359 16.58 36.55 -12.24
CA GLY A 359 16.16 37.62 -11.33
C GLY A 359 15.28 37.15 -10.18
N ILE A 360 14.49 36.09 -10.37
CA ILE A 360 13.56 35.56 -9.35
C ILE A 360 14.25 34.44 -8.57
N SER A 361 14.36 34.61 -7.25
CA SER A 361 14.91 33.63 -6.32
C SER A 361 13.88 33.23 -5.26
N TRP A 362 14.11 32.11 -4.59
CA TRP A 362 13.32 31.67 -3.43
C TRP A 362 14.22 31.32 -2.26
N HIS A 363 13.68 31.46 -1.05
CA HIS A 363 14.39 31.13 0.17
C HIS A 363 14.20 29.64 0.50
N TYR A 364 15.22 28.82 0.25
CA TYR A 364 15.16 27.37 0.40
C TYR A 364 14.80 26.93 1.82
N GLU A 365 15.37 27.56 2.85
CA GLU A 365 15.08 27.22 4.25
C GLU A 365 13.69 27.64 4.74
N ASN A 366 13.00 28.52 4.01
CA ASN A 366 11.68 29.01 4.41
C ASN A 366 10.53 28.32 3.66
N LEU A 367 10.83 27.37 2.76
CA LEU A 367 9.83 26.55 2.09
C LEU A 367 9.06 25.73 3.13
N VAL A 368 7.73 25.83 3.11
CA VAL A 368 6.85 25.04 4.00
C VAL A 368 5.89 24.24 3.13
N ASP A 369 5.84 22.93 3.35
CA ASP A 369 4.82 22.03 2.83
C ASP A 369 4.19 21.28 3.99
N SER A 370 2.93 21.56 4.27
CA SER A 370 2.16 20.95 5.35
C SER A 370 0.73 20.74 4.89
N THR A 371 -0.01 19.89 5.58
CA THR A 371 -1.43 19.60 5.28
C THR A 371 -2.34 20.82 5.34
N ARG A 372 -1.90 21.95 5.91
CA ARG A 372 -2.70 23.17 6.04
C ARG A 372 -2.14 24.37 5.29
N LYS A 373 -0.84 24.39 5.04
CA LYS A 373 -0.13 25.56 4.53
C LYS A 373 0.99 25.14 3.59
N LEU A 374 0.96 25.72 2.39
CA LEU A 374 2.10 25.76 1.48
C LEU A 374 2.67 27.19 1.52
N ARG A 375 3.96 27.35 1.77
CA ARG A 375 4.65 28.65 1.76
C ARG A 375 5.87 28.61 0.85
N ILE A 376 5.96 29.60 -0.03
CA ILE A 376 7.12 29.85 -0.88
C ILE A 376 7.50 31.32 -0.76
N SER A 377 8.66 31.60 -0.17
CA SER A 377 9.18 32.97 -0.02
C SER A 377 10.01 33.33 -1.25
N LEU A 378 9.61 34.34 -2.02
CA LEU A 378 10.21 34.72 -3.29
C LEU A 378 10.80 36.14 -3.22
N LYS A 379 11.88 36.38 -3.96
CA LYS A 379 12.52 37.69 -4.08
C LYS A 379 12.88 37.96 -5.54
N TYR A 380 12.90 39.22 -5.92
CA TYR A 380 13.34 39.64 -7.24
C TYR A 380 14.52 40.62 -7.14
N THR A 381 15.57 40.35 -7.92
CA THR A 381 16.73 41.23 -8.06
C THR A 381 16.99 41.45 -9.55
N ALA A 382 16.64 42.63 -10.05
CA ALA A 382 16.84 42.98 -11.45
C ALA A 382 18.34 43.14 -11.77
N ALA A 383 18.82 42.45 -12.81
CA ALA A 383 20.13 42.70 -13.38
C ALA A 383 20.13 44.03 -14.17
N LYS A 384 21.11 44.89 -13.89
CA LYS A 384 21.29 46.22 -14.51
C LYS A 384 22.68 46.34 -15.12
N ASN A 385 22.85 47.24 -16.09
CA ASN A 385 24.10 47.44 -16.83
C ASN A 385 24.64 46.14 -17.45
N ILE A 386 23.72 45.35 -18.01
CA ILE A 386 24.00 43.99 -18.47
C ILE A 386 25.03 43.96 -19.62
N GLY A 387 24.97 44.95 -20.52
CA GLY A 387 25.94 45.18 -21.61
C GLY A 387 25.59 44.54 -22.96
N ASN A 388 26.28 44.99 -24.02
CA ASN A 388 26.30 44.42 -25.37
C ASN A 388 24.94 44.07 -26.01
N GLY A 389 23.98 45.01 -25.93
CA GLY A 389 22.70 44.91 -26.66
C GLY A 389 21.61 44.10 -25.96
N LEU A 390 21.85 43.61 -24.73
CA LEU A 390 20.79 43.05 -23.89
C LEU A 390 20.12 44.14 -23.06
N PRO A 391 18.77 44.16 -23.02
CA PRO A 391 18.06 45.13 -22.19
C PRO A 391 18.29 44.84 -20.71
N ASP A 392 18.32 45.89 -19.90
CA ASP A 392 18.27 45.75 -18.45
C ASP A 392 16.93 45.13 -18.03
N GLN A 393 16.94 44.36 -16.93
CA GLN A 393 15.70 43.82 -16.39
C GLN A 393 14.84 44.94 -15.79
N PRO A 394 13.50 44.83 -15.88
CA PRO A 394 12.60 45.85 -15.36
C PRO A 394 12.69 45.94 -13.82
N ASP A 395 12.33 47.08 -13.25
CA ASP A 395 12.32 47.25 -11.78
C ASP A 395 11.19 46.46 -11.10
N THR A 396 10.20 46.01 -11.86
CA THR A 396 9.08 45.17 -11.41
C THR A 396 8.89 44.03 -12.40
N VAL A 397 8.75 42.81 -11.89
CA VAL A 397 8.48 41.60 -12.69
C VAL A 397 7.07 41.08 -12.41
N SER A 398 6.37 40.60 -13.44
CA SER A 398 5.18 39.76 -13.31
C SER A 398 5.49 38.34 -13.79
N PHE A 399 4.96 37.31 -13.12
CA PHE A 399 5.22 35.90 -13.46
C PHE A 399 4.11 34.97 -12.98
N SER A 400 4.15 33.73 -13.47
CA SER A 400 3.33 32.61 -13.01
C SER A 400 4.16 31.65 -12.16
N LEU A 401 3.56 31.06 -11.13
CA LEU A 401 4.21 30.07 -10.27
C LEU A 401 3.40 28.79 -10.19
N THR A 402 4.08 27.66 -10.42
CA THR A 402 3.55 26.31 -10.21
C THR A 402 4.41 25.59 -9.15
N PRO A 403 3.88 25.22 -7.97
CA PRO A 403 4.65 24.47 -6.99
C PRO A 403 4.69 22.99 -7.37
N ARG A 404 5.89 22.44 -7.52
CA ARG A 404 6.14 21.00 -7.68
C ARG A 404 6.72 20.42 -6.39
N HIS A 405 6.80 19.09 -6.31
CA HIS A 405 7.21 18.36 -5.10
C HIS A 405 6.33 18.65 -3.87
N VAL A 406 5.06 19.04 -4.09
CA VAL A 406 4.08 19.18 -3.00
C VAL A 406 3.67 17.77 -2.56
N ARG A 407 3.98 17.42 -1.33
CA ARG A 407 3.76 16.09 -0.74
C ARG A 407 2.68 16.10 0.35
N HIS A 408 2.54 17.22 1.06
CA HIS A 408 1.69 17.29 2.25
C HIS A 408 0.48 18.19 2.07
N PHE A 409 0.61 19.32 1.37
CA PHE A 409 -0.51 20.22 1.11
C PHE A 409 -1.53 19.60 0.13
N PRO A 410 -2.84 19.64 0.41
CA PRO A 410 -3.85 18.94 -0.40
C PRO A 410 -4.04 19.63 -1.75
N MET A 411 -3.66 18.92 -2.83
CA MET A 411 -3.75 19.37 -4.22
C MET A 411 -4.79 18.53 -4.98
N THR A 412 -6.04 18.58 -4.53
CA THR A 412 -7.14 17.79 -5.12
C THR A 412 -7.57 18.39 -6.45
N ARG A 413 -7.56 17.60 -7.53
CA ARG A 413 -7.96 18.02 -8.88
C ARG A 413 -9.35 18.67 -8.88
N GLY A 414 -9.48 19.79 -9.58
CA GLY A 414 -10.71 20.57 -9.66
C GLY A 414 -11.06 21.38 -8.41
N LYS A 415 -10.29 21.28 -7.31
CA LYS A 415 -10.50 22.13 -6.13
C LYS A 415 -9.84 23.49 -6.32
N SER A 416 -10.55 24.51 -5.84
CA SER A 416 -10.07 25.89 -5.76
C SER A 416 -9.33 26.11 -4.44
N ILE A 417 -8.18 26.78 -4.51
CA ILE A 417 -7.28 27.02 -3.40
C ILE A 417 -7.06 28.52 -3.27
N GLN A 418 -7.26 29.04 -2.06
CA GLN A 418 -7.00 30.44 -1.74
C GLN A 418 -5.51 30.69 -1.59
N TRP A 419 -5.03 31.79 -2.15
CA TRP A 419 -3.63 32.18 -2.08
C TRP A 419 -3.47 33.67 -1.77
N ARG A 420 -2.36 34.01 -1.12
CA ARG A 420 -1.94 35.38 -0.83
C ARG A 420 -0.47 35.55 -1.12
N PHE A 421 -0.09 36.64 -1.77
CA PHE A 421 1.28 37.00 -2.10
C PHE A 421 1.52 38.50 -1.85
N GLY A 422 2.15 38.83 -0.73
CA GLY A 422 2.29 40.23 -0.30
C GLY A 422 0.92 40.91 -0.15
N LYS A 423 0.65 41.90 -1.02
CA LYS A 423 -0.66 42.60 -1.13
C LYS A 423 -1.62 41.94 -2.13
N GLN A 424 -1.15 41.05 -2.99
CA GLN A 424 -1.98 40.30 -3.94
C GLN A 424 -2.65 39.11 -3.24
N ASN A 425 -3.86 38.77 -3.66
CA ASN A 425 -4.58 37.59 -3.21
C ASN A 425 -5.57 37.14 -4.28
N GLY A 426 -6.00 35.89 -4.21
CA GLY A 426 -6.97 35.33 -5.14
C GLY A 426 -7.19 33.86 -4.92
N THR A 427 -7.81 33.22 -5.91
CA THR A 427 -8.09 31.80 -5.92
C THR A 427 -7.51 31.18 -7.19
N ALA A 428 -6.95 29.98 -7.08
CA ALA A 428 -6.47 29.20 -8.23
C ALA A 428 -7.02 27.77 -8.14
N THR A 429 -7.31 27.16 -9.29
CA THR A 429 -7.89 25.81 -9.33
C THR A 429 -6.81 24.79 -9.70
N VAL A 430 -6.78 23.66 -9.00
CA VAL A 430 -5.90 22.55 -9.35
C VAL A 430 -6.39 21.94 -10.66
N GLY A 431 -5.55 21.96 -11.69
CA GLY A 431 -5.83 21.43 -13.01
C GLY A 431 -6.07 19.91 -13.01
N SER A 432 -6.58 19.40 -14.13
CA SER A 432 -6.79 17.96 -14.34
C SER A 432 -5.50 17.14 -14.35
N ASP A 433 -4.37 17.80 -14.63
CA ASP A 433 -3.01 17.25 -14.53
C ASP A 433 -2.52 17.15 -13.07
N GLY A 434 -3.24 17.74 -12.11
CA GLY A 434 -2.85 17.82 -10.70
C GLY A 434 -1.92 18.99 -10.37
N LEU A 435 -1.66 19.90 -11.32
CA LEU A 435 -0.86 21.10 -11.09
C LEU A 435 -1.76 22.28 -10.69
N LEU A 436 -1.25 23.13 -9.80
CA LEU A 436 -1.85 24.42 -9.49
C LEU A 436 -0.93 25.51 -10.02
N THR A 437 -1.43 26.37 -10.90
CA THR A 437 -0.65 27.51 -11.40
C THR A 437 -1.30 28.80 -10.91
N ILE A 438 -0.50 29.69 -10.33
CA ILE A 438 -0.92 31.01 -9.89
C ILE A 438 -0.29 32.03 -10.82
N ASP A 439 -1.12 32.70 -11.60
CA ASP A 439 -0.69 33.67 -12.61
C ASP A 439 -0.67 35.11 -12.07
N GLY A 440 0.15 35.97 -12.69
CA GLY A 440 0.13 37.41 -12.44
C GLY A 440 0.73 37.86 -11.10
N LEU A 441 1.61 37.04 -10.50
CA LEU A 441 2.35 37.42 -9.29
C LEU A 441 3.37 38.52 -9.62
N THR A 442 3.50 39.53 -8.77
CA THR A 442 4.39 40.68 -9.00
C THR A 442 5.41 40.88 -7.89
N LEU A 443 6.66 41.18 -8.28
CA LEU A 443 7.75 41.50 -7.34
C LEU A 443 8.50 42.75 -7.80
N ARG A 444 8.94 43.58 -6.85
CA ARG A 444 9.78 44.76 -7.11
C ARG A 444 11.24 44.45 -6.78
N SER A 445 12.16 44.87 -7.64
CA SER A 445 13.59 44.73 -7.42
C SER A 445 14.03 45.44 -6.14
N GLY A 446 14.84 44.78 -5.33
CA GLY A 446 15.35 45.32 -4.06
C GLY A 446 14.37 45.27 -2.88
N ALA A 447 13.10 44.91 -3.10
CA ALA A 447 12.23 44.48 -2.03
C ALA A 447 12.68 43.07 -1.57
N GLY A 448 12.82 42.86 -0.26
CA GLY A 448 13.20 41.55 0.29
C GLY A 448 12.21 40.42 -0.04
N TYR A 449 12.36 39.28 0.63
CA TYR A 449 11.49 38.12 0.41
C TYR A 449 10.01 38.43 0.69
N THR A 450 9.14 38.04 -0.24
CA THR A 450 7.68 38.11 -0.14
C THR A 450 7.11 36.68 -0.11
N ASP A 451 6.26 36.39 0.86
CA ASP A 451 5.66 35.06 1.02
C ASP A 451 4.45 34.86 0.10
N LEU A 452 4.50 33.82 -0.72
CA LEU A 452 3.32 33.19 -1.31
C LEU A 452 2.80 32.16 -0.32
N VAL A 453 1.57 32.32 0.13
CA VAL A 453 0.92 31.44 1.10
C VAL A 453 -0.36 30.89 0.50
N LEU A 454 -0.45 29.57 0.43
CA LEU A 454 -1.68 28.85 0.12
C LEU A 454 -2.19 28.22 1.40
N VAL A 455 -3.49 28.33 1.64
CA VAL A 455 -4.15 27.73 2.81
C VAL A 455 -5.21 26.78 2.31
N ALA A 456 -5.18 25.54 2.80
CA ALA A 456 -6.21 24.57 2.48
C ALA A 456 -7.52 24.98 3.16
N ASP A 457 -8.66 24.88 2.46
CA ASP A 457 -9.98 24.97 3.07
C ASP A 457 -10.10 23.89 4.12
N THR A 458 -9.91 24.27 5.39
CA THR A 458 -9.71 23.38 6.54
C THR A 458 -10.46 22.04 6.41
N PRO A 459 -9.79 20.93 6.01
CA PRO A 459 -10.26 19.61 6.33
C PRO A 459 -9.50 19.20 7.60
N PRO A 460 -10.20 18.69 8.60
CA PRO A 460 -9.70 18.78 9.96
C PRO A 460 -8.85 17.54 10.31
N GLY A 461 -8.07 17.60 11.38
CA GLY A 461 -7.27 16.44 11.81
C GLY A 461 -5.78 16.67 11.75
N GLN A 462 -5.32 17.46 12.71
CA GLN A 462 -4.19 17.14 13.59
C GLN A 462 -4.00 18.38 14.46
N THR A 463 -4.11 18.19 15.78
CA THR A 463 -3.48 19.09 16.73
C THR A 463 -2.90 18.23 17.82
N GLN A 464 -1.60 18.35 18.01
CA GLN A 464 -1.04 18.56 19.34
C GLN A 464 0.12 19.52 19.11
N GLN A 465 0.09 20.77 19.56
CA GLN A 465 -0.37 21.26 20.85
C GLN A 465 -1.39 22.41 20.70
N ASP A 466 -2.25 22.51 21.70
CA ASP A 466 -3.23 23.58 21.94
C ASP A 466 -4.38 23.76 20.93
N LYS A 467 -5.47 22.99 21.10
CA LYS A 467 -6.80 23.30 20.51
C LYS A 467 -7.97 22.86 21.42
N PRO A 468 -9.16 23.47 21.25
CA PRO A 468 -10.03 23.93 22.33
C PRO A 468 -10.82 22.82 23.01
N VAL A 469 -11.20 23.09 24.26
CA VAL A 469 -12.13 22.29 25.06
C VAL A 469 -13.50 22.31 24.37
N GLY A 470 -13.92 21.17 23.80
CA GLY A 470 -15.31 21.02 23.35
C GLY A 470 -16.26 21.21 24.53
N THR A 471 -17.46 21.75 24.30
CA THR A 471 -18.39 22.12 25.39
C THR A 471 -18.87 20.92 26.22
N GLY A 472 -18.61 19.70 25.76
CA GLY A 472 -19.11 18.45 26.36
C GLY A 472 -20.63 18.26 26.23
N LYS A 473 -21.35 19.24 25.69
CA LYS A 473 -22.81 19.19 25.51
C LYS A 473 -23.17 18.58 24.16
N LEU A 474 -24.35 17.96 24.11
CA LEU A 474 -24.95 17.54 22.85
C LEU A 474 -25.46 18.77 22.09
N ARG A 475 -25.22 18.81 20.78
CA ARG A 475 -25.83 19.80 19.87
C ARG A 475 -27.06 19.23 19.17
N TYR A 476 -27.05 17.93 18.89
CA TYR A 476 -28.11 17.20 18.21
C TYR A 476 -28.61 16.06 19.11
N PRO A 477 -29.86 15.63 18.94
CA PRO A 477 -30.35 14.41 19.59
C PRO A 477 -29.48 13.21 19.21
N ILE A 478 -29.51 12.18 20.05
CA ILE A 478 -28.84 10.91 19.79
C ILE A 478 -29.84 9.76 19.93
N VAL A 479 -29.60 8.66 19.23
CA VAL A 479 -30.27 7.37 19.45
C VAL A 479 -29.26 6.35 19.96
N TYR A 480 -29.61 5.57 20.98
CA TYR A 480 -28.74 4.52 21.53
C TYR A 480 -29.57 3.36 22.11
N THR A 481 -28.89 2.23 22.33
CA THR A 481 -29.47 1.04 22.97
C THR A 481 -29.15 1.03 24.45
N ARG A 482 -30.10 0.60 25.28
CA ARG A 482 -29.84 0.24 26.67
C ARG A 482 -30.35 -1.14 27.04
N VAL A 483 -29.59 -1.86 27.87
CA VAL A 483 -29.95 -3.18 28.42
C VAL A 483 -29.77 -3.19 29.95
N PRO A 484 -30.53 -3.98 30.72
CA PRO A 484 -30.43 -3.99 32.17
C PRO A 484 -29.04 -4.40 32.65
N ARG A 485 -28.53 -3.65 33.64
CA ARG A 485 -27.29 -3.95 34.35
C ARG A 485 -27.58 -4.81 35.58
N THR A 486 -26.78 -5.84 35.80
CA THR A 486 -26.94 -6.78 36.90
C THR A 486 -26.19 -6.28 38.14
N HIS A 487 -26.81 -5.38 38.91
CA HIS A 487 -26.19 -4.76 40.08
C HIS A 487 -26.90 -5.05 41.43
N THR A 488 -27.88 -5.96 41.44
CA THR A 488 -28.65 -6.30 42.63
C THR A 488 -27.91 -7.36 43.45
N ALA A 489 -27.99 -7.26 44.79
CA ALA A 489 -27.43 -8.29 45.67
C ALA A 489 -28.06 -9.66 45.38
N HIS A 490 -27.23 -10.65 45.09
CA HIS A 490 -27.67 -12.02 44.79
C HIS A 490 -26.72 -13.04 45.40
N ARG A 491 -27.26 -14.20 45.81
CA ARG A 491 -26.55 -15.28 46.47
C ARG A 491 -26.36 -16.45 45.51
N VAL A 492 -25.12 -16.92 45.33
CA VAL A 492 -24.79 -18.12 44.54
C VAL A 492 -24.13 -19.19 45.40
N SER A 493 -24.33 -20.46 45.03
CA SER A 493 -23.71 -21.62 45.68
C SER A 493 -22.38 -21.97 45.00
N LEU A 494 -21.29 -21.95 45.75
CA LEU A 494 -19.96 -22.34 45.26
C LEU A 494 -19.80 -23.86 45.19
N LYS A 495 -18.83 -24.33 44.39
CA LYS A 495 -18.47 -25.76 44.32
C LYS A 495 -18.08 -26.38 45.67
N SER A 496 -17.62 -25.57 46.63
CA SER A 496 -17.30 -26.00 47.99
C SER A 496 -18.53 -26.16 48.90
N GLY A 497 -19.74 -25.93 48.41
CA GLY A 497 -20.97 -25.89 49.22
C GLY A 497 -21.18 -24.58 50.00
N ARG A 498 -20.19 -23.68 50.02
CA ARG A 498 -20.30 -22.36 50.65
C ARG A 498 -21.14 -21.41 49.79
N ASN A 499 -21.95 -20.59 50.44
CA ASN A 499 -22.72 -19.54 49.79
C ASN A 499 -21.91 -18.24 49.67
N TYR A 500 -22.05 -17.55 48.54
CA TYR A 500 -21.40 -16.27 48.28
C TYR A 500 -22.43 -15.23 47.81
N THR A 501 -22.45 -14.06 48.43
CA THR A 501 -23.36 -12.96 48.09
C THR A 501 -22.55 -11.73 47.68
N THR A 502 -22.92 -11.12 46.56
CA THR A 502 -22.38 -9.82 46.11
C THR A 502 -23.45 -9.07 45.32
N ASN A 503 -23.25 -7.78 45.10
CA ASN A 503 -24.04 -6.93 44.19
C ASN A 503 -23.25 -6.55 42.92
N LYS A 504 -22.03 -7.07 42.77
CA LYS A 504 -21.11 -6.78 41.65
C LYS A 504 -21.19 -7.90 40.63
N TRP A 505 -22.37 -8.10 40.03
CA TRP A 505 -22.60 -9.14 39.03
C TRP A 505 -22.44 -8.64 37.59
N ASP A 506 -22.35 -7.33 37.42
CA ASP A 506 -22.15 -6.61 36.17
C ASP A 506 -20.84 -6.96 35.45
N TYR A 507 -19.84 -7.52 36.13
CA TYR A 507 -18.66 -8.09 35.47
C TYR A 507 -18.95 -9.32 34.59
N LEU A 508 -20.12 -9.95 34.75
CA LEU A 508 -20.62 -11.05 33.91
C LEU A 508 -21.65 -10.60 32.87
N ASP A 509 -22.05 -9.33 32.87
CA ASP A 509 -22.92 -8.78 31.84
C ASP A 509 -22.18 -8.76 30.50
N THR A 510 -22.92 -8.94 29.42
CA THR A 510 -22.35 -9.02 28.07
C THR A 510 -23.12 -8.15 27.09
N LEU A 511 -22.39 -7.57 26.13
CA LEU A 511 -22.92 -6.72 25.07
C LEU A 511 -22.72 -7.39 23.69
N PRO A 512 -23.49 -6.98 22.65
CA PRO A 512 -23.28 -7.43 21.28
C PRO A 512 -21.86 -7.11 20.79
N GLU A 513 -21.16 -8.10 20.24
CA GLU A 513 -19.79 -7.96 19.73
C GLU A 513 -19.43 -9.15 18.82
N VAL A 514 -18.26 -9.17 18.17
CA VAL A 514 -17.87 -10.23 17.21
C VAL A 514 -17.90 -11.67 17.75
N GLY A 515 -17.73 -11.89 19.06
CA GLY A 515 -17.91 -13.19 19.71
C GLY A 515 -19.37 -13.53 20.07
N ARG A 516 -20.29 -12.58 19.90
CA ARG A 516 -21.72 -12.61 20.30
C ARG A 516 -22.57 -11.85 19.28
N ILE A 517 -22.47 -12.23 18.02
CA ILE A 517 -23.12 -11.53 16.90
C ILE A 517 -24.65 -11.68 16.98
N HIS A 518 -25.14 -12.88 17.29
CA HIS A 518 -26.57 -13.22 17.19
C HIS A 518 -27.31 -13.22 18.54
N ASP A 519 -26.63 -13.58 19.63
CA ASP A 519 -27.21 -13.88 20.95
C ASP A 519 -26.15 -13.83 22.08
N LYS A 520 -26.51 -14.25 23.30
CA LYS A 520 -25.67 -14.28 24.53
C LYS A 520 -25.20 -12.93 25.06
N PHE A 521 -25.95 -11.88 24.76
CA PHE A 521 -25.83 -10.56 25.39
C PHE A 521 -27.09 -10.20 26.17
N ASN A 522 -26.95 -9.26 27.11
CA ASN A 522 -27.97 -8.90 28.08
C ASN A 522 -29.29 -8.45 27.43
N GLY A 523 -30.41 -8.85 28.02
CA GLY A 523 -31.75 -8.45 27.59
C GLY A 523 -32.83 -8.71 28.65
N PRO A 524 -34.07 -8.21 28.46
CA PRO A 524 -34.56 -7.48 27.28
C PRO A 524 -34.04 -6.02 27.23
N GLY A 525 -33.94 -5.42 26.04
CA GLY A 525 -33.38 -4.07 25.85
C GLY A 525 -34.37 -3.01 25.36
N GLN A 526 -33.92 -1.75 25.32
CA GLN A 526 -34.68 -0.60 24.81
C GLN A 526 -33.85 0.22 23.81
N LEU A 527 -34.52 0.83 22.83
CA LEU A 527 -33.95 1.83 21.95
C LEU A 527 -34.48 3.21 22.35
N VAL A 528 -33.58 4.14 22.61
CA VAL A 528 -33.89 5.44 23.23
C VAL A 528 -33.39 6.58 22.35
N ILE A 529 -34.25 7.55 22.09
CA ILE A 529 -33.85 8.88 21.60
C ILE A 529 -33.64 9.78 22.81
N ARG A 530 -32.48 10.45 22.88
CA ARG A 530 -32.16 11.44 23.91
C ARG A 530 -31.93 12.81 23.28
N MET A 531 -32.65 13.80 23.78
CA MET A 531 -32.58 15.18 23.32
C MET A 531 -31.42 15.93 23.98
N PRO A 532 -30.93 17.04 23.39
CA PRO A 532 -29.82 17.82 23.96
C PRO A 532 -30.05 18.36 25.38
N ASN A 533 -31.31 18.61 25.75
CA ASN A 533 -31.73 19.04 27.08
C ASN A 533 -31.79 17.89 28.10
N GLY A 534 -31.66 16.65 27.65
CA GLY A 534 -31.64 15.46 28.48
C GLY A 534 -32.94 14.66 28.53
N ASP A 535 -33.99 15.09 27.81
CA ASP A 535 -35.24 14.34 27.71
C ASP A 535 -35.03 13.05 26.93
N GLU A 536 -35.68 11.97 27.35
CA GLU A 536 -35.58 10.66 26.72
C GLU A 536 -36.94 10.14 26.25
N LYS A 537 -36.92 9.48 25.08
CA LYS A 537 -38.08 8.78 24.52
C LYS A 537 -37.69 7.38 24.10
N VAL A 538 -38.38 6.38 24.65
CA VAL A 538 -38.23 4.98 24.22
C VAL A 538 -39.01 4.78 22.92
N ILE A 539 -38.30 4.45 21.83
CA ILE A 539 -38.91 4.22 20.51
C ILE A 539 -39.08 2.72 20.20
N TYR A 540 -38.42 1.85 20.96
CA TYR A 540 -38.66 0.42 20.93
C TYR A 540 -38.39 -0.20 22.30
N ASP A 541 -39.37 -0.91 22.86
CA ASP A 541 -39.30 -1.45 24.22
C ASP A 541 -39.50 -2.97 24.23
N CYS A 542 -38.43 -3.74 24.44
CA CYS A 542 -38.51 -5.19 24.55
C CYS A 542 -39.00 -5.66 25.92
N MET A 543 -39.04 -4.80 26.94
CA MET A 543 -39.55 -5.17 28.26
C MET A 543 -41.07 -5.45 28.21
N LYS A 544 -41.77 -4.85 27.24
CA LYS A 544 -43.22 -5.01 27.02
C LYS A 544 -43.58 -6.13 26.03
N ARG A 545 -42.60 -6.94 25.58
CA ARG A 545 -42.81 -7.98 24.57
C ARG A 545 -42.73 -9.37 25.17
N ALA A 546 -43.60 -10.28 24.71
CA ALA A 546 -43.63 -11.66 25.17
C ALA A 546 -42.36 -12.45 24.82
N ARG A 547 -41.82 -12.24 23.62
CA ARG A 547 -40.53 -12.83 23.19
C ARG A 547 -39.39 -11.88 23.57
N PRO A 548 -38.42 -12.30 24.40
CA PRO A 548 -37.28 -11.47 24.77
C PRO A 548 -36.52 -10.97 23.55
N CYS A 549 -36.18 -9.67 23.57
CA CYS A 549 -35.44 -9.05 22.47
C CYS A 549 -34.53 -7.91 22.93
N VAL A 550 -33.67 -7.46 22.03
CA VAL A 550 -32.81 -6.27 22.19
C VAL A 550 -32.78 -5.52 20.85
N PRO A 551 -33.20 -4.24 20.80
CA PRO A 551 -32.98 -3.40 19.63
C PRO A 551 -31.56 -2.84 19.65
N ALA A 552 -30.79 -3.02 18.59
CA ALA A 552 -29.40 -2.54 18.46
C ALA A 552 -29.08 -2.09 17.03
N ASP A 553 -27.85 -1.63 16.85
CA ASP A 553 -27.30 -1.13 15.58
C ASP A 553 -28.14 -0.03 14.92
N PRO A 554 -28.55 1.03 15.66
CA PRO A 554 -29.28 2.12 15.04
C PRO A 554 -28.41 2.84 14.02
N MET A 555 -28.97 3.16 12.86
CA MET A 555 -28.38 4.00 11.83
C MET A 555 -29.38 5.03 11.32
N VAL A 556 -28.98 6.29 11.37
CA VAL A 556 -29.80 7.44 10.98
C VAL A 556 -29.68 7.69 9.48
N SER A 557 -30.80 7.93 8.80
CA SER A 557 -30.85 8.33 7.40
C SER A 557 -30.12 9.66 7.15
N PHE A 558 -29.68 9.91 5.92
CA PHE A 558 -28.89 11.11 5.60
C PHE A 558 -29.64 12.42 5.77
N ASP A 559 -30.97 12.43 5.63
CA ASP A 559 -31.83 13.57 5.94
C ASP A 559 -32.10 13.74 7.44
N GLY A 560 -31.67 12.80 8.28
CA GLY A 560 -31.89 12.83 9.72
C GLY A 560 -33.32 12.49 10.15
N THR A 561 -34.19 12.01 9.26
CA THR A 561 -35.64 11.83 9.55
C THR A 561 -36.03 10.42 9.98
N LYS A 562 -35.19 9.42 9.69
CA LYS A 562 -35.47 7.99 9.94
C LYS A 562 -34.32 7.30 10.63
N ILE A 563 -34.66 6.27 11.41
CA ILE A 563 -33.71 5.42 12.12
C ILE A 563 -33.98 3.97 11.73
N ALA A 564 -33.03 3.35 11.03
CA ALA A 564 -33.04 1.91 10.79
C ALA A 564 -32.29 1.20 11.92
N PHE A 565 -32.79 0.08 12.43
CA PHE A 565 -32.14 -0.68 13.51
C PHE A 565 -32.53 -2.15 13.48
N SER A 566 -31.75 -2.98 14.15
CA SER A 566 -31.93 -4.43 14.21
C SER A 566 -32.55 -4.86 15.53
N VAL A 567 -33.56 -5.73 15.50
CA VAL A 567 -34.14 -6.31 16.72
C VAL A 567 -33.74 -7.77 16.81
N TYR A 568 -32.85 -8.07 17.73
CA TYR A 568 -32.39 -9.41 18.08
C TYR A 568 -33.37 -10.06 19.05
N SER A 569 -33.66 -11.35 18.92
CA SER A 569 -34.59 -12.05 19.81
C SER A 569 -34.24 -13.53 19.96
N SER A 570 -34.69 -14.15 21.05
CA SER A 570 -34.59 -15.60 21.30
C SER A 570 -35.84 -16.09 22.03
N ASP A 571 -36.03 -17.40 22.13
CA ASP A 571 -37.20 -18.00 22.81
C ASP A 571 -37.22 -17.69 24.32
N GLY A 572 -36.08 -17.36 24.91
CA GLY A 572 -35.99 -17.06 26.34
C GLY A 572 -34.70 -16.34 26.73
N LEU A 573 -34.58 -16.11 28.04
CA LEU A 573 -33.38 -15.59 28.68
C LEU A 573 -32.69 -16.71 29.47
N ALA A 574 -31.36 -16.68 29.54
CA ALA A 574 -30.57 -17.61 30.32
C ALA A 574 -29.45 -16.87 31.08
N PRO A 575 -28.99 -17.41 32.21
CA PRO A 575 -27.77 -16.93 32.85
C PRO A 575 -26.53 -17.20 31.97
N PRO A 576 -25.41 -16.50 32.21
CA PRO A 576 -24.14 -16.76 31.57
C PRO A 576 -23.67 -18.18 31.85
N TRP A 577 -22.84 -18.71 30.96
CA TRP A 577 -22.22 -20.01 31.15
C TRP A 577 -21.17 -19.97 32.27
N PRO A 578 -21.08 -20.99 33.15
CA PRO A 578 -21.94 -22.17 33.20
C PRO A 578 -23.29 -21.91 33.91
N GLN A 579 -24.39 -22.34 33.28
CA GLN A 579 -25.76 -21.98 33.66
C GLN A 579 -26.24 -22.58 35.00
N ASP A 580 -25.61 -23.67 35.43
CA ASP A 580 -25.92 -24.42 36.66
C ASP A 580 -25.52 -23.68 37.95
N LYS A 581 -24.92 -22.49 37.84
CA LYS A 581 -24.42 -21.70 38.99
C LYS A 581 -25.43 -20.70 39.54
N GLY A 582 -26.60 -20.55 38.91
CA GLY A 582 -27.64 -19.65 39.39
C GLY A 582 -27.26 -18.17 39.33
N TYR A 583 -26.48 -17.75 38.31
CA TYR A 583 -26.13 -16.34 38.16
C TYR A 583 -27.37 -15.47 37.90
N PRO A 584 -27.43 -14.24 38.45
CA PRO A 584 -28.58 -13.36 38.31
C PRO A 584 -28.69 -12.71 36.92
N ASN A 585 -27.58 -12.64 36.17
CA ASN A 585 -27.55 -12.01 34.85
C ASN A 585 -28.52 -12.70 33.89
N ARG A 586 -29.04 -11.94 32.92
CA ARG A 586 -30.04 -12.42 31.95
C ARG A 586 -29.62 -12.05 30.54
N GLN A 587 -29.28 -13.06 29.75
CA GLN A 587 -28.83 -12.94 28.36
C GLN A 587 -29.82 -13.63 27.42
N LEU A 588 -29.92 -13.17 26.18
CA LEU A 588 -30.63 -13.92 25.13
C LEU A 588 -30.07 -15.35 25.05
N ASN A 589 -30.93 -16.36 25.19
CA ASN A 589 -30.49 -17.75 25.35
C ASN A 589 -29.99 -18.42 24.06
N GLY A 590 -30.14 -17.76 22.91
CA GLY A 590 -29.73 -18.26 21.59
C GLY A 590 -30.64 -19.35 21.01
N VAL A 591 -31.65 -19.81 21.75
CA VAL A 591 -32.62 -20.79 21.24
C VAL A 591 -33.53 -20.09 20.24
N ASN A 592 -33.56 -20.61 19.00
CA ASN A 592 -34.24 -19.99 17.86
C ASN A 592 -33.92 -18.49 17.75
N ALA A 593 -32.63 -18.15 17.81
CA ALA A 593 -32.18 -16.77 17.64
C ALA A 593 -32.63 -16.21 16.28
N LYS A 594 -33.20 -14.99 16.29
CA LYS A 594 -33.68 -14.28 15.10
C LYS A 594 -33.31 -12.81 15.19
N ALA A 595 -33.10 -12.17 14.04
CA ALA A 595 -33.03 -10.72 13.95
C ALA A 595 -33.81 -10.16 12.76
N ARG A 596 -34.39 -8.97 12.94
CA ARG A 596 -35.19 -8.28 11.91
C ARG A 596 -34.94 -6.79 11.96
N ILE A 597 -34.77 -6.19 10.78
CA ILE A 597 -34.63 -4.73 10.63
C ILE A 597 -35.98 -4.04 10.78
N HIS A 598 -35.96 -2.91 11.49
CA HIS A 598 -37.08 -1.99 11.67
C HIS A 598 -36.64 -0.58 11.25
N ILE A 599 -37.60 0.22 10.79
CA ILE A 599 -37.41 1.63 10.46
C ILE A 599 -38.41 2.43 11.29
N TYR A 600 -37.88 3.36 12.08
CA TYR A 600 -38.65 4.36 12.81
C TYR A 600 -38.59 5.69 12.07
N ASP A 601 -39.75 6.28 11.78
CA ASP A 601 -39.86 7.63 11.25
C ASP A 601 -40.10 8.61 12.41
N ILE A 602 -39.23 9.61 12.53
CA ILE A 602 -39.20 10.49 13.71
C ILE A 602 -40.39 11.45 13.74
N ALA A 603 -40.77 12.01 12.60
CA ALA A 603 -41.81 13.03 12.54
C ALA A 603 -43.21 12.44 12.73
N SER A 604 -43.49 11.32 12.06
CA SER A 604 -44.76 10.60 12.19
C SER A 604 -44.84 9.68 13.42
N GLU A 605 -43.71 9.48 14.10
CA GLU A 605 -43.54 8.53 15.19
C GLU A 605 -43.95 7.09 14.84
N SER A 606 -43.87 6.74 13.54
CA SER A 606 -44.32 5.44 13.04
C SER A 606 -43.18 4.42 12.99
N LEU A 607 -43.50 3.16 13.26
CA LEU A 607 -42.56 2.05 13.26
C LEU A 607 -42.97 1.01 12.21
N LYS A 608 -42.08 0.73 11.26
CA LYS A 608 -42.27 -0.29 10.22
C LYS A 608 -41.22 -1.39 10.35
N ALA A 609 -41.67 -2.64 10.42
CA ALA A 609 -40.78 -3.80 10.38
C ALA A 609 -40.58 -4.27 8.92
N TRP A 610 -39.35 -4.52 8.49
CA TRP A 610 -39.06 -5.10 7.15
C TRP A 610 -39.72 -6.46 6.96
N PRO A 611 -40.07 -6.91 5.74
CA PRO A 611 -40.54 -8.28 5.53
C PRO A 611 -39.62 -9.31 6.19
N HIS A 612 -40.17 -10.24 6.97
CA HIS A 612 -39.37 -11.31 7.59
C HIS A 612 -39.48 -12.57 6.74
N GLN A 613 -38.39 -12.98 6.10
CA GLN A 613 -38.32 -14.20 5.32
C GLN A 613 -37.56 -15.28 6.10
N GLY A 614 -38.25 -16.38 6.45
CA GLY A 614 -37.63 -17.59 7.00
C GLY A 614 -36.91 -17.41 8.33
N ASN A 615 -35.79 -18.12 8.51
CA ASN A 615 -34.92 -18.08 9.69
C ASN A 615 -33.72 -17.11 9.51
N ASN A 616 -33.84 -16.12 8.62
CA ASN A 616 -32.76 -15.17 8.36
C ASN A 616 -32.53 -14.26 9.56
N ILE A 617 -31.27 -13.96 9.84
CA ILE A 617 -30.83 -13.00 10.83
C ILE A 617 -30.36 -11.77 10.06
N ASP A 618 -31.24 -10.76 9.92
CA ASP A 618 -30.95 -9.52 9.22
C ASP A 618 -30.55 -8.44 10.23
N ILE A 619 -29.30 -7.98 10.16
CA ILE A 619 -28.66 -7.09 11.15
C ILE A 619 -27.89 -5.93 10.51
N SER A 620 -27.50 -4.95 11.34
CA SER A 620 -26.56 -3.89 10.97
C SER A 620 -26.94 -3.08 9.71
N PRO A 621 -28.14 -2.48 9.63
CA PRO A 621 -28.56 -1.72 8.45
C PRO A 621 -27.74 -0.43 8.30
N ALA A 622 -27.45 0.00 7.07
CA ALA A 622 -26.81 1.26 6.74
C ALA A 622 -27.45 1.86 5.48
N TRP A 623 -27.88 3.11 5.57
CA TRP A 623 -28.46 3.85 4.45
C TRP A 623 -27.41 4.15 3.39
N LEU A 624 -27.73 3.90 2.12
CA LEU A 624 -26.87 4.22 0.97
C LEU A 624 -27.32 5.51 0.29
N PRO A 625 -26.39 6.27 -0.34
CA PRO A 625 -26.71 7.57 -0.95
C PRO A 625 -27.79 7.51 -2.06
N ASP A 626 -28.03 6.33 -2.62
CA ASP A 626 -29.07 6.09 -3.63
C ASP A 626 -30.43 5.66 -3.04
N GLY A 627 -30.60 5.78 -1.71
CA GLY A 627 -31.85 5.47 -1.01
C GLY A 627 -32.05 3.99 -0.68
N LYS A 628 -31.12 3.11 -1.05
CA LYS A 628 -31.11 1.70 -0.65
C LYS A 628 -30.56 1.53 0.77
N ILE A 629 -30.66 0.31 1.30
CA ILE A 629 -30.07 -0.06 2.59
C ILE A 629 -29.12 -1.24 2.37
N MET A 630 -27.86 -1.07 2.76
CA MET A 630 -26.90 -2.16 2.92
C MET A 630 -27.04 -2.76 4.32
N PHE A 631 -26.96 -4.07 4.48
CA PHE A 631 -27.12 -4.73 5.77
C PHE A 631 -26.41 -6.07 5.78
N ALA A 632 -26.18 -6.63 6.95
CA ALA A 632 -25.59 -7.96 7.11
C ALA A 632 -26.69 -9.02 7.30
N SER A 633 -26.56 -10.18 6.66
CA SER A 633 -27.59 -11.24 6.72
C SER A 633 -27.01 -12.65 6.60
N THR A 634 -27.69 -13.63 7.20
CA THR A 634 -27.39 -15.07 7.09
C THR A 634 -28.14 -15.78 5.94
N ARG A 635 -28.87 -15.03 5.10
CA ARG A 635 -29.81 -15.58 4.09
C ARG A 635 -29.23 -16.46 2.98
N ASN A 636 -27.94 -16.37 2.71
CA ASN A 636 -27.24 -17.22 1.75
C ASN A 636 -26.14 -17.98 2.53
N PRO A 637 -26.53 -19.02 3.28
CA PRO A 637 -25.68 -19.61 4.30
C PRO A 637 -24.48 -20.30 3.67
N ILE A 638 -23.31 -19.78 3.98
CA ILE A 638 -22.03 -20.44 3.73
C ILE A 638 -21.35 -20.66 5.08
N TYR A 639 -20.54 -21.71 5.15
CA TYR A 639 -19.76 -22.02 6.33
C TYR A 639 -18.34 -21.45 6.20
N PRO A 640 -17.77 -20.92 7.29
CA PRO A 640 -16.37 -20.52 7.34
C PRO A 640 -15.43 -21.66 6.89
N PRO A 641 -14.22 -21.33 6.40
CA PRO A 641 -13.26 -22.33 5.94
C PRO A 641 -12.96 -23.40 6.98
N LYS A 642 -12.82 -24.65 6.52
CA LYS A 642 -12.41 -25.78 7.36
C LYS A 642 -10.90 -25.98 7.27
N LEU A 643 -10.19 -25.80 8.38
CA LEU A 643 -8.73 -25.92 8.45
C LEU A 643 -8.30 -26.94 9.52
N HIS A 644 -7.02 -27.29 9.57
CA HIS A 644 -6.49 -28.22 10.56
C HIS A 644 -6.73 -27.71 12.01
N ARG A 645 -7.46 -28.45 12.83
CA ARG A 645 -7.88 -28.05 14.20
C ARG A 645 -8.86 -26.87 14.25
N ILE A 646 -9.42 -26.44 13.11
CA ILE A 646 -10.44 -25.40 13.03
C ILE A 646 -11.65 -26.00 12.32
N ASN A 647 -12.71 -26.22 13.08
CA ASN A 647 -13.99 -26.63 12.51
C ASN A 647 -14.79 -25.40 12.10
N PRO A 648 -15.61 -25.48 11.04
CA PRO A 648 -16.47 -24.37 10.65
C PRO A 648 -17.40 -23.96 11.80
N HIS A 649 -17.38 -22.68 12.12
CA HIS A 649 -18.33 -22.07 13.06
C HIS A 649 -19.76 -22.03 12.47
N PRO A 650 -20.80 -21.68 13.25
CA PRO A 650 -22.13 -21.38 12.69
C PRO A 650 -22.06 -20.35 11.57
N VAL A 651 -23.10 -20.30 10.73
CA VAL A 651 -23.20 -19.35 9.61
C VAL A 651 -23.04 -17.91 10.14
N GLU A 652 -22.05 -17.20 9.61
CA GLU A 652 -21.84 -15.79 9.90
C GLU A 652 -22.53 -14.93 8.82
N PRO A 653 -22.94 -13.68 9.15
CA PRO A 653 -23.55 -12.79 8.18
C PRO A 653 -22.60 -12.39 7.04
N ARG A 654 -23.18 -12.03 5.89
CA ARG A 654 -22.52 -11.33 4.78
C ARG A 654 -23.30 -10.09 4.39
N LEU A 655 -22.74 -9.22 3.55
CA LEU A 655 -23.40 -7.98 3.16
C LEU A 655 -24.38 -8.19 2.00
N PHE A 656 -25.51 -7.50 2.11
CA PHE A 656 -26.57 -7.46 1.12
C PHE A 656 -27.06 -6.02 0.95
N ILE A 657 -27.68 -5.73 -0.18
CA ILE A 657 -28.41 -4.48 -0.41
C ILE A 657 -29.87 -4.79 -0.69
N ALA A 658 -30.78 -3.96 -0.18
CA ALA A 658 -32.21 -3.99 -0.48
C ALA A 658 -32.74 -2.58 -0.76
N LYS A 659 -33.92 -2.49 -1.36
CA LYS A 659 -34.73 -1.26 -1.31
C LYS A 659 -35.07 -0.91 0.16
N ALA A 660 -35.38 0.35 0.43
CA ALA A 660 -35.69 0.81 1.79
C ALA A 660 -36.88 0.07 2.45
N ASP A 661 -37.77 -0.53 1.66
CA ASP A 661 -38.89 -1.33 2.15
C ASP A 661 -38.53 -2.81 2.44
N GLY A 662 -37.28 -3.22 2.20
CA GLY A 662 -36.77 -4.57 2.40
C GLY A 662 -36.97 -5.53 1.22
N THR A 663 -37.41 -5.02 0.06
CA THR A 663 -37.55 -5.81 -1.18
C THR A 663 -36.28 -5.79 -2.04
N GLU A 664 -36.22 -6.63 -3.09
CA GLU A 664 -35.10 -6.70 -4.06
C GLU A 664 -33.72 -6.90 -3.41
N VAL A 665 -33.64 -7.90 -2.53
CA VAL A 665 -32.37 -8.15 -1.84
C VAL A 665 -31.36 -8.83 -2.76
N VAL A 666 -30.15 -8.27 -2.80
CA VAL A 666 -29.01 -8.76 -3.59
C VAL A 666 -27.80 -8.99 -2.68
N ASP A 667 -27.13 -10.14 -2.85
CA ASP A 667 -25.83 -10.45 -2.22
C ASP A 667 -24.74 -9.60 -2.87
N ILE A 668 -24.03 -8.80 -2.07
CA ILE A 668 -23.01 -7.86 -2.56
C ILE A 668 -21.58 -8.21 -2.17
N SER A 669 -21.41 -9.22 -1.33
CA SER A 669 -20.10 -9.62 -0.82
C SER A 669 -19.87 -11.13 -0.93
N PRO A 670 -19.95 -11.73 -2.14
CA PRO A 670 -19.70 -13.16 -2.32
C PRO A 670 -18.25 -13.56 -2.04
N HIS A 671 -17.33 -12.59 -2.02
CA HIS A 671 -15.94 -12.74 -1.59
C HIS A 671 -15.76 -12.89 -0.07
N GLU A 672 -16.73 -12.46 0.74
CA GLU A 672 -16.71 -12.60 2.20
C GLU A 672 -17.03 -14.04 2.60
N VAL A 673 -16.11 -14.96 2.33
CA VAL A 673 -16.30 -16.42 2.51
C VAL A 673 -16.26 -16.90 3.97
N THR A 674 -16.12 -15.98 4.92
CA THR A 674 -16.18 -16.23 6.36
C THR A 674 -17.31 -15.41 6.97
N GLY A 675 -17.19 -14.09 7.03
CA GLY A 675 -18.25 -13.20 7.54
C GLY A 675 -17.94 -11.72 7.42
N ALA A 676 -18.98 -10.89 7.33
CA ALA A 676 -18.90 -9.43 7.29
C ALA A 676 -20.11 -8.78 7.98
N ILE A 677 -19.87 -7.75 8.80
CA ILE A 677 -20.89 -7.08 9.60
C ILE A 677 -20.66 -5.57 9.70
N HIS A 678 -21.67 -4.85 10.19
CA HIS A 678 -21.62 -3.42 10.51
C HIS A 678 -21.07 -2.51 9.40
N PRO A 679 -21.73 -2.47 8.23
CA PRO A 679 -21.44 -1.46 7.23
C PRO A 679 -21.66 -0.05 7.78
N PHE A 680 -20.79 0.87 7.37
CA PHE A 680 -20.78 2.27 7.76
C PHE A 680 -20.44 3.12 6.54
N VAL A 681 -21.37 4.00 6.13
CA VAL A 681 -21.13 4.90 4.99
C VAL A 681 -20.33 6.12 5.43
N MET A 682 -19.15 6.27 4.83
CA MET A 682 -18.22 7.38 5.05
C MET A 682 -18.65 8.63 4.29
N SER A 683 -18.13 9.80 4.67
CA SER A 683 -18.40 11.08 4.01
C SER A 683 -18.05 11.11 2.52
N ASN A 684 -17.07 10.31 2.09
CA ASN A 684 -16.67 10.15 0.69
C ASN A 684 -17.63 9.27 -0.14
N GLY A 685 -18.67 8.69 0.46
CA GLY A 685 -19.67 7.86 -0.22
C GLY A 685 -19.37 6.37 -0.28
N GLU A 686 -18.18 5.95 0.17
CA GLU A 686 -17.81 4.54 0.27
C GLU A 686 -18.32 3.92 1.56
N VAL A 687 -18.39 2.60 1.58
CA VAL A 687 -18.87 1.83 2.73
C VAL A 687 -17.71 1.11 3.38
N ALA A 688 -17.34 1.52 4.60
CA ALA A 688 -16.42 0.79 5.45
C ALA A 688 -17.18 -0.28 6.26
N TYR A 689 -16.56 -1.42 6.53
CA TYR A 689 -17.20 -2.50 7.31
C TYR A 689 -16.17 -3.43 7.95
N SER A 690 -16.62 -4.26 8.89
CA SER A 690 -15.78 -5.25 9.55
C SER A 690 -15.86 -6.59 8.82
N SER A 691 -14.72 -7.11 8.37
CA SER A 691 -14.59 -8.37 7.64
C SER A 691 -13.76 -9.38 8.44
N HIS A 692 -14.24 -10.63 8.53
CA HIS A 692 -13.59 -11.70 9.28
C HIS A 692 -12.77 -12.58 8.34
N TRP A 693 -11.45 -12.70 8.55
CA TRP A 693 -10.58 -13.48 7.65
C TRP A 693 -9.98 -14.69 8.33
N THR A 694 -10.32 -15.87 7.81
CA THR A 694 -9.81 -17.16 8.31
C THR A 694 -9.37 -18.11 7.20
N SER A 695 -9.25 -17.62 5.96
CA SER A 695 -8.81 -18.43 4.81
C SER A 695 -7.33 -18.79 4.89
N HIS A 696 -6.96 -19.90 4.24
CA HIS A 696 -5.58 -20.37 4.12
C HIS A 696 -4.86 -20.56 5.46
N ASN A 697 -3.66 -19.99 5.61
CA ASN A 697 -2.85 -20.11 6.82
C ASN A 697 -2.97 -18.89 7.75
N LEU A 698 -3.87 -17.94 7.46
CA LEU A 698 -4.06 -16.72 8.27
C LEU A 698 -4.37 -17.08 9.73
N ALA A 699 -5.20 -18.09 9.98
CA ALA A 699 -5.52 -18.54 11.33
C ALA A 699 -4.29 -19.03 12.15
N TYR A 700 -3.16 -19.35 11.49
CA TYR A 700 -1.92 -19.82 12.12
C TYR A 700 -0.81 -18.77 12.16
N VAL A 701 -1.12 -17.48 11.95
CA VAL A 701 -0.16 -16.37 12.16
C VAL A 701 0.39 -16.32 13.59
N HIS A 702 -0.30 -16.96 14.53
CA HIS A 702 0.14 -17.21 15.90
C HIS A 702 0.00 -18.70 16.21
N ASN A 703 0.92 -19.25 17.01
CA ASN A 703 0.95 -20.67 17.34
C ASN A 703 0.49 -20.99 18.79
N ASN A 704 0.06 -20.00 19.57
CA ASN A 704 -0.43 -20.13 20.96
C ASN A 704 0.32 -21.18 21.83
N GLY A 705 1.65 -21.28 21.69
CA GLY A 705 2.50 -22.20 22.46
C GLY A 705 2.58 -23.65 21.94
N SER A 706 2.03 -23.98 20.76
CA SER A 706 2.07 -25.32 20.18
C SER A 706 2.11 -25.33 18.64
N VAL A 707 2.76 -26.33 18.04
CA VAL A 707 2.93 -26.44 16.58
C VAL A 707 1.56 -26.65 15.90
N ASN A 708 1.32 -25.88 14.83
CA ASN A 708 0.08 -25.86 14.06
C ASN A 708 -1.18 -25.59 14.89
N TRP A 709 -1.03 -24.90 16.02
CA TRP A 709 -2.17 -24.43 16.80
C TRP A 709 -2.64 -23.07 16.28
N PRO A 710 -3.94 -22.88 15.98
CA PRO A 710 -4.43 -21.61 15.49
C PRO A 710 -4.44 -20.54 16.59
N GLY A 711 -4.33 -19.27 16.19
CA GLY A 711 -4.65 -18.15 17.07
C GLY A 711 -6.13 -18.13 17.46
N THR A 712 -6.52 -17.14 18.27
CA THR A 712 -7.93 -16.91 18.60
C THR A 712 -8.66 -16.38 17.36
N ILE A 713 -9.19 -17.28 16.52
CA ILE A 713 -9.78 -16.94 15.20
C ILE A 713 -10.86 -15.87 15.25
N ALA A 714 -11.66 -15.83 16.31
CA ALA A 714 -12.71 -14.80 16.48
C ALA A 714 -12.16 -13.37 16.66
N ASN A 715 -10.84 -13.18 16.75
CA ASN A 715 -10.21 -11.86 16.74
C ASN A 715 -9.80 -11.39 15.34
N PHE A 716 -9.96 -12.19 14.28
CA PHE A 716 -9.38 -11.89 12.95
C PHE A 716 -10.30 -10.98 12.13
N TRP A 717 -10.69 -9.85 12.71
CA TRP A 717 -11.57 -8.85 12.08
C TRP A 717 -10.78 -7.62 11.65
N ASN A 718 -10.87 -7.31 10.36
CA ASN A 718 -10.20 -6.18 9.72
C ASN A 718 -11.23 -5.16 9.23
N ILE A 719 -10.80 -3.92 8.99
CA ILE A 719 -11.66 -2.91 8.34
C ILE A 719 -11.39 -2.88 6.85
N MET A 720 -12.46 -3.13 6.09
CA MET A 720 -12.48 -3.10 4.64
C MET A 720 -13.37 -1.97 4.15
N ALA A 721 -13.21 -1.58 2.88
CA ALA A 721 -14.05 -0.63 2.18
C ALA A 721 -14.55 -1.21 0.86
N THR A 722 -15.72 -0.74 0.42
CA THR A 722 -16.32 -1.06 -0.87
C THR A 722 -17.11 0.13 -1.40
N ASP A 723 -17.36 0.17 -2.70
CA ASP A 723 -18.33 1.09 -3.29
C ASP A 723 -19.77 0.76 -2.84
N ARG A 724 -20.71 1.66 -3.15
CA ARG A 724 -22.13 1.51 -2.76
C ARG A 724 -22.85 0.28 -3.37
N ARG A 725 -22.22 -0.53 -4.23
CA ARG A 725 -22.77 -1.76 -4.83
C ARG A 725 -22.04 -3.02 -4.40
N GLY A 726 -21.03 -2.93 -3.53
CA GLY A 726 -20.16 -4.06 -3.18
C GLY A 726 -18.97 -4.27 -4.12
N GLY A 727 -18.67 -3.31 -4.99
CA GLY A 727 -17.52 -3.32 -5.89
C GLY A 727 -16.28 -2.65 -5.27
N ASP A 728 -15.16 -2.70 -5.98
CA ASP A 728 -13.88 -2.09 -5.59
C ASP A 728 -13.44 -2.35 -4.13
N PHE A 729 -13.56 -3.60 -3.69
CA PHE A 729 -13.21 -4.00 -2.33
C PHE A 729 -11.71 -3.81 -2.02
N ARG A 730 -11.40 -3.19 -0.87
CA ARG A 730 -10.02 -2.89 -0.45
C ARG A 730 -9.85 -2.75 1.07
N ALA A 731 -8.63 -2.91 1.56
CA ALA A 731 -8.32 -2.83 2.99
C ALA A 731 -8.13 -1.37 3.43
N LEU A 732 -8.66 -1.04 4.61
CA LEU A 732 -8.41 0.25 5.27
C LEU A 732 -7.50 0.12 6.49
N LEU A 733 -7.62 -0.98 7.24
CA LEU A 733 -6.77 -1.27 8.39
C LEU A 733 -6.84 -2.75 8.78
N GLY A 734 -5.68 -3.37 9.00
CA GLY A 734 -5.53 -4.65 9.69
C GLY A 734 -5.29 -5.85 8.77
N ALA A 735 -5.31 -5.67 7.45
CA ALA A 735 -5.17 -6.76 6.49
C ALA A 735 -3.75 -7.37 6.47
N HIS A 736 -2.69 -6.59 6.74
CA HIS A 736 -1.29 -7.03 6.57
C HIS A 736 -0.45 -7.10 7.85
N LYS A 737 -0.92 -6.57 8.99
CA LYS A 737 -0.15 -6.58 10.26
C LYS A 737 -1.02 -6.65 11.50
N ASN A 738 -0.47 -7.31 12.51
CA ASN A 738 -1.14 -7.45 13.81
C ASN A 738 -0.61 -6.46 14.87
N ARG A 739 0.08 -5.35 14.51
CA ARG A 739 0.66 -4.41 15.50
C ARG A 739 0.24 -2.96 15.24
N LEU A 740 -0.18 -2.25 16.31
CA LEU A 740 -0.53 -0.82 16.30
C LEU A 740 0.57 0.01 16.97
N LYS A 741 1.75 0.10 16.34
CA LYS A 741 2.85 0.89 16.91
C LYS A 741 2.53 2.39 16.83
N GLY A 742 2.73 3.11 17.93
CA GLY A 742 2.71 4.58 17.96
C GLY A 742 1.36 5.23 18.28
N SER A 743 0.23 4.53 18.20
CA SER A 743 -1.10 5.10 18.52
C SER A 743 -1.40 5.12 20.01
N ASN A 744 -1.15 4.01 20.70
CA ASN A 744 -1.29 3.86 22.16
C ASN A 744 -0.29 2.80 22.66
N PRO A 745 0.66 3.14 23.56
CA PRO A 745 1.63 2.17 24.07
C PRO A 745 0.99 0.99 24.84
N LYS A 746 -0.27 1.15 25.25
CA LYS A 746 -1.05 0.16 26.01
C LYS A 746 -1.88 -0.78 25.14
N SER A 747 -1.83 -0.63 23.82
CA SER A 747 -2.46 -1.49 22.82
C SER A 747 -1.43 -1.88 21.78
N GLN A 748 -0.80 -3.05 21.94
CA GLN A 748 0.35 -3.40 21.10
C GLN A 748 -0.03 -4.16 19.84
N THR A 749 -1.21 -4.79 19.82
CA THR A 749 -1.66 -5.65 18.74
C THR A 749 -3.06 -5.33 18.23
N ILE A 750 -3.24 -5.49 16.91
CA ILE A 750 -4.57 -5.55 16.28
C ILE A 750 -5.22 -6.88 16.68
N LYS A 751 -6.47 -6.79 17.11
CA LYS A 751 -7.34 -7.89 17.51
C LYS A 751 -8.60 -7.76 16.66
N ALA A 752 -9.80 -7.78 17.25
CA ALA A 752 -11.02 -7.52 16.49
C ALA A 752 -11.19 -6.01 16.26
N LEU A 753 -11.04 -5.57 15.01
CA LEU A 753 -11.50 -4.26 14.56
C LEU A 753 -12.99 -4.33 14.26
N HIS A 754 -13.74 -3.33 14.73
CA HIS A 754 -15.20 -3.41 14.66
C HIS A 754 -15.86 -2.03 14.55
N PHE A 755 -16.86 -1.74 15.39
CA PHE A 755 -17.73 -0.57 15.34
C PHE A 755 -17.03 0.68 14.82
N LEU A 756 -17.60 1.22 13.75
CA LEU A 756 -17.08 2.35 13.00
C LEU A 756 -17.81 3.63 13.37
N GLY A 757 -17.08 4.73 13.28
CA GLY A 757 -17.59 6.09 13.34
C GLY A 757 -16.64 7.01 12.58
N GLN A 758 -17.13 8.18 12.18
CA GLN A 758 -16.30 9.16 11.48
C GLN A 758 -16.48 10.52 12.14
N ARG A 759 -15.36 11.16 12.44
CA ARG A 759 -15.36 12.50 13.05
C ARG A 759 -15.82 13.55 12.03
N ALA A 760 -16.20 14.74 12.50
CA ALA A 760 -16.50 15.87 11.61
C ALA A 760 -15.31 16.28 10.72
N ASN A 761 -14.16 15.68 10.97
CA ASN A 761 -12.96 15.87 10.23
C ASN A 761 -12.55 14.83 9.22
N ASP A 762 -13.52 14.02 8.81
CA ASP A 762 -13.32 12.90 7.89
C ASP A 762 -12.40 11.79 8.41
N ASP A 763 -11.72 11.97 9.56
CA ASP A 763 -11.02 10.88 10.24
C ASP A 763 -11.98 9.74 10.52
N LEU A 764 -11.66 8.56 10.00
CA LEU A 764 -12.34 7.32 10.31
C LEU A 764 -11.83 6.80 11.65
N CYS A 765 -12.74 6.27 12.46
CA CYS A 765 -12.45 5.68 13.76
C CYS A 765 -13.02 4.28 13.85
N THR A 766 -12.28 3.36 14.46
CA THR A 766 -12.75 2.01 14.83
C THR A 766 -12.28 1.63 16.22
N VAL A 767 -13.01 0.73 16.87
CA VAL A 767 -12.56 0.08 18.10
C VAL A 767 -11.73 -1.17 17.78
N ASN A 768 -10.57 -1.28 18.41
CA ASN A 768 -9.74 -2.49 18.49
C ASN A 768 -9.91 -3.13 19.86
N TYR A 769 -10.38 -4.38 19.93
CA TYR A 769 -10.57 -5.07 21.20
C TYR A 769 -10.40 -6.58 21.11
N TYR A 770 -10.14 -7.22 22.25
CA TYR A 770 -10.17 -8.68 22.34
C TYR A 770 -11.61 -9.18 22.41
N ARG A 771 -11.99 -10.04 21.45
CA ARG A 771 -13.33 -10.61 21.33
C ARG A 771 -13.82 -11.22 22.64
N ALA A 772 -15.12 -11.19 22.85
CA ALA A 772 -15.84 -11.72 24.01
C ALA A 772 -15.48 -11.13 25.37
N ASN A 773 -14.20 -11.13 25.74
CA ASN A 773 -13.76 -10.77 27.09
C ASN A 773 -13.91 -9.28 27.40
N ASN A 774 -13.85 -8.42 26.38
CA ASN A 774 -13.91 -6.97 26.59
C ASN A 774 -15.25 -6.32 26.21
N LEU A 775 -16.29 -7.10 25.93
CA LEU A 775 -17.65 -6.57 25.68
C LEU A 775 -17.72 -5.55 24.51
N GLY A 776 -16.92 -5.69 23.45
CA GLY A 776 -16.87 -4.69 22.37
C GLY A 776 -16.11 -3.40 22.71
N LEU A 777 -15.50 -3.33 23.89
CA LEU A 777 -14.71 -2.20 24.37
C LEU A 777 -13.21 -2.51 24.31
N GLY A 778 -12.39 -1.53 24.01
CA GLY A 778 -10.94 -1.67 23.96
C GLY A 778 -10.30 -0.32 23.74
N ASP A 779 -9.63 -0.16 22.61
CA ASP A 779 -8.98 1.08 22.20
C ASP A 779 -9.61 1.59 20.91
N VAL A 780 -10.18 2.79 20.94
CA VAL A 780 -10.70 3.44 19.73
C VAL A 780 -9.54 4.16 19.05
N VAL A 781 -9.20 3.72 17.85
CA VAL A 781 -8.16 4.31 17.00
C VAL A 781 -8.81 5.08 15.85
N CYS A 782 -8.22 6.21 15.48
CA CYS A 782 -8.70 7.08 14.41
C CYS A 782 -7.56 7.49 13.49
N TRP A 783 -7.85 7.72 12.21
CA TRP A 783 -6.87 8.16 11.21
C TRP A 783 -7.54 8.98 10.10
N PRO A 784 -6.80 9.93 9.48
CA PRO A 784 -7.22 10.53 8.23
C PRO A 784 -7.34 9.46 7.14
N LEU A 785 -8.39 9.52 6.33
CA LEU A 785 -8.52 8.62 5.19
C LEU A 785 -7.38 8.83 4.19
N GLU A 786 -6.71 7.75 3.80
CA GLU A 786 -5.70 7.74 2.75
C GLU A 786 -6.37 7.84 1.37
N GLU A 787 -5.59 8.12 0.32
CA GLU A 787 -6.08 7.96 -1.06
C GLU A 787 -6.56 6.52 -1.31
N SER A 788 -7.46 6.37 -2.29
CA SER A 788 -7.96 5.06 -2.74
C SER A 788 -6.82 4.04 -2.92
N HIS A 789 -7.04 2.82 -2.41
CA HIS A 789 -6.13 1.66 -2.45
C HIS A 789 -4.88 1.72 -1.57
N ILE A 790 -4.67 2.79 -0.80
CA ILE A 790 -3.56 2.91 0.17
C ILE A 790 -4.05 2.54 1.56
N GLU A 791 -3.40 1.54 2.18
CA GLU A 791 -3.63 1.18 3.60
C GLU A 791 -2.62 1.87 4.51
N GLY A 792 -1.39 2.10 4.03
CA GLY A 792 -0.32 2.76 4.78
C GLY A 792 1.07 2.32 4.34
N PRO A 793 2.14 3.01 4.76
CA PRO A 793 3.50 2.72 4.34
C PRO A 793 3.93 1.28 4.64
N ALA A 794 4.55 0.63 3.65
CA ALA A 794 5.26 -0.62 3.86
C ALA A 794 6.41 -0.43 4.87
N PRO A 795 6.78 -1.47 5.65
CA PRO A 795 6.21 -2.81 5.64
C PRO A 795 5.03 -2.98 6.60
N ASP A 796 4.61 -1.92 7.29
CA ASP A 796 3.67 -2.01 8.41
C ASP A 796 2.20 -1.80 8.01
N PHE A 797 1.93 -1.13 6.89
CA PHE A 797 0.57 -0.92 6.35
C PHE A 797 -0.40 -0.40 7.41
N ILE A 798 0.08 0.54 8.23
CA ILE A 798 -0.73 1.28 9.19
C ILE A 798 -1.00 2.67 8.59
N PRO A 799 -2.25 3.15 8.54
CA PRO A 799 -2.56 4.46 7.97
C PRO A 799 -1.73 5.59 8.59
N ARG A 800 -1.30 6.55 7.77
CA ARG A 800 -0.52 7.69 8.25
C ARG A 800 -1.37 8.53 9.18
N GLY A 801 -0.77 8.98 10.27
CA GLY A 801 -1.47 9.83 11.25
C GLY A 801 -2.49 9.08 12.11
N LEU A 802 -2.41 7.75 12.22
CA LEU A 802 -3.19 6.98 13.19
C LEU A 802 -2.90 7.42 14.64
N TYR A 803 -3.95 7.65 15.43
CA TYR A 803 -3.86 7.96 16.86
C TYR A 803 -4.98 7.28 17.66
N SER A 804 -4.80 7.12 18.97
CA SER A 804 -5.86 6.64 19.87
C SER A 804 -6.75 7.80 20.35
N ALA A 805 -8.05 7.58 20.43
CA ALA A 805 -9.00 8.52 21.00
C ALA A 805 -8.91 8.61 22.53
N ALA A 806 -8.41 7.56 23.20
CA ALA A 806 -8.30 7.49 24.66
C ALA A 806 -7.07 6.67 25.09
N THR A 807 -5.95 7.35 25.39
CA THR A 807 -4.66 6.70 25.69
C THR A 807 -4.60 6.05 27.09
N TRP A 808 -5.61 6.30 27.92
CA TRP A 808 -5.79 5.58 29.18
C TRP A 808 -6.46 4.22 29.01
N SER A 809 -7.03 3.93 27.84
CA SER A 809 -7.72 2.68 27.52
C SER A 809 -6.77 1.62 26.94
N THR A 810 -7.23 0.37 26.84
CA THR A 810 -6.45 -0.75 26.31
C THR A 810 -7.31 -1.78 25.59
N SER A 811 -6.81 -2.27 24.45
CA SER A 811 -7.40 -3.38 23.69
C SER A 811 -7.05 -4.77 24.25
N GLU A 812 -6.12 -4.86 25.20
CA GLU A 812 -5.53 -6.13 25.63
C GLU A 812 -6.56 -7.09 26.24
N ASP A 813 -6.26 -8.40 26.13
CA ASP A 813 -6.92 -9.45 26.91
C ASP A 813 -6.38 -9.38 28.34
N SER A 814 -6.69 -8.28 29.02
CA SER A 814 -6.38 -8.01 30.41
C SER A 814 -7.51 -7.22 31.09
N ASN A 815 -7.44 -7.11 32.41
CA ASN A 815 -8.28 -6.17 33.15
C ASN A 815 -8.05 -4.74 32.65
N SER A 816 -9.06 -3.89 32.84
CA SER A 816 -8.89 -2.45 32.65
C SER A 816 -7.70 -1.92 33.47
N LEU A 817 -7.10 -0.84 32.98
CA LEU A 817 -5.97 -0.21 33.66
C LEU A 817 -6.44 0.51 34.91
N LYS A 818 -5.58 0.60 35.92
CA LYS A 818 -5.86 1.34 37.14
C LYS A 818 -5.33 2.77 37.07
N GLY A 819 -6.09 3.70 37.60
CA GLY A 819 -5.68 5.09 37.80
C GLY A 819 -4.75 5.26 39.00
N PRO A 820 -4.25 6.48 39.24
CA PRO A 820 -3.45 6.80 40.43
C PRO A 820 -4.18 6.55 41.76
N ASP A 821 -5.51 6.59 41.75
CA ASP A 821 -6.38 6.28 42.88
C ASP A 821 -6.58 4.77 43.12
N GLY A 822 -5.96 3.92 42.31
CA GLY A 822 -6.04 2.46 42.41
C GLY A 822 -7.33 1.85 41.85
N LYS A 823 -8.25 2.67 41.30
CA LYS A 823 -9.52 2.24 40.68
C LYS A 823 -9.34 1.94 39.20
N TYR A 824 -10.17 1.05 38.67
CA TYR A 824 -10.18 0.72 37.25
C TYR A 824 -10.77 1.88 36.42
N LEU A 825 -10.03 2.30 35.40
CA LEU A 825 -10.41 3.39 34.51
C LEU A 825 -11.46 2.96 33.47
N GLY A 826 -11.48 1.68 33.10
CA GLY A 826 -12.41 1.13 32.11
C GLY A 826 -11.84 0.91 30.70
N LYS A 827 -12.73 0.68 29.74
CA LYS A 827 -12.45 0.52 28.29
C LYS A 827 -13.44 1.31 27.43
N VAL A 828 -13.06 1.66 26.20
CA VAL A 828 -13.89 2.47 25.28
C VAL A 828 -14.24 1.74 23.98
N GLY A 829 -15.41 2.00 23.41
CA GLY A 829 -15.84 1.44 22.12
C GLY A 829 -16.96 2.24 21.47
N TRP A 830 -17.54 1.71 20.39
CA TRP A 830 -18.64 2.34 19.62
C TRP A 830 -18.44 3.84 19.33
N PRO A 831 -17.44 4.20 18.52
CA PRO A 831 -17.23 5.60 18.17
C PRO A 831 -18.35 6.16 17.30
N GLU A 832 -18.75 7.40 17.58
CA GLU A 832 -19.63 8.21 16.75
C GLU A 832 -19.13 9.67 16.73
N GLY A 833 -18.95 10.25 15.55
CA GLY A 833 -18.47 11.62 15.42
C GLY A 833 -19.55 12.68 15.64
N THR A 834 -19.16 13.74 16.34
CA THR A 834 -20.01 14.90 16.64
C THR A 834 -19.58 16.13 15.85
N ALA A 835 -20.50 17.08 15.67
CA ALA A 835 -20.28 18.26 14.81
C ALA A 835 -19.14 19.19 15.29
N ASP A 836 -18.80 19.17 16.58
CA ASP A 836 -17.66 19.90 17.16
C ASP A 836 -16.35 19.10 17.10
N ASN A 837 -16.28 18.14 16.18
CA ASN A 837 -15.11 17.31 15.91
C ASN A 837 -14.65 16.46 17.12
N GLN A 838 -15.58 16.13 18.01
CA GLN A 838 -15.38 15.21 19.15
C GLN A 838 -16.05 13.86 18.89
N LEU A 839 -15.86 12.89 19.78
CA LEU A 839 -16.48 11.56 19.70
C LEU A 839 -17.49 11.35 20.82
N LEU A 840 -18.63 10.76 20.49
CA LEU A 840 -19.43 9.96 21.42
C LEU A 840 -18.81 8.57 21.46
N LEU A 841 -18.67 8.02 22.67
CA LEU A 841 -18.09 6.72 22.95
C LEU A 841 -19.00 5.98 23.94
N SER A 842 -19.16 4.67 23.74
CA SER A 842 -19.52 3.77 24.84
C SER A 842 -18.31 3.61 25.74
N VAL A 843 -18.45 3.91 27.02
CA VAL A 843 -17.37 3.82 28.00
C VAL A 843 -17.80 2.88 29.10
N GLY A 844 -17.16 1.71 29.15
CA GLY A 844 -17.31 0.78 30.27
C GLY A 844 -16.36 1.16 31.38
N ARG A 845 -16.87 1.67 32.50
CA ARG A 845 -16.09 1.97 33.71
C ARG A 845 -15.96 0.73 34.58
N GLY A 846 -14.87 0.62 35.34
CA GLY A 846 -14.58 -0.55 36.16
C GLY A 846 -13.67 -1.56 35.46
N GLN A 847 -13.67 -2.82 35.91
CA GLN A 847 -12.74 -3.86 35.44
C GLN A 847 -12.92 -4.23 33.96
N CYS A 848 -14.13 -4.09 33.40
CA CYS A 848 -14.49 -4.31 31.98
C CYS A 848 -13.64 -5.36 31.24
N SER A 849 -13.60 -6.55 31.83
CA SER A 849 -12.90 -7.72 31.32
C SER A 849 -13.39 -8.99 32.03
N SER A 850 -13.65 -10.06 31.28
CA SER A 850 -14.15 -11.34 31.83
C SER A 850 -13.08 -12.44 31.95
N ILE A 851 -11.79 -12.12 31.91
CA ILE A 851 -10.67 -13.10 31.85
C ILE A 851 -10.61 -14.03 33.05
N SER A 852 -11.07 -13.56 34.21
CA SER A 852 -11.12 -14.33 35.44
C SER A 852 -12.56 -14.39 35.94
N ALA A 853 -13.45 -15.08 35.25
CA ALA A 853 -14.86 -15.19 35.66
C ALA A 853 -15.10 -16.05 36.93
N SER A 854 -14.05 -16.42 37.68
CA SER A 854 -14.16 -17.28 38.85
C SER A 854 -14.70 -16.53 40.07
N VAL A 855 -15.84 -17.00 40.58
CA VAL A 855 -16.39 -16.63 41.89
C VAL A 855 -15.66 -17.42 43.01
N PRO A 856 -15.33 -16.79 44.15
CA PRO A 856 -15.51 -15.37 44.49
C PRO A 856 -14.32 -14.48 44.10
N LYS A 857 -13.27 -15.05 43.51
CA LYS A 857 -11.97 -14.38 43.27
C LYS A 857 -12.07 -13.02 42.57
N THR A 858 -13.01 -12.84 41.63
CA THR A 858 -13.15 -11.57 40.90
C THR A 858 -14.01 -10.56 41.65
N PRO A 859 -15.22 -10.90 42.10
CA PRO A 859 -15.99 -10.04 43.00
C PRO A 859 -15.21 -9.55 44.24
N GLU A 860 -14.38 -10.40 44.85
CA GLU A 860 -13.51 -10.03 45.97
C GLU A 860 -12.43 -9.01 45.58
N LYS A 861 -11.94 -9.01 44.35
CA LYS A 861 -10.99 -7.99 43.87
C LYS A 861 -11.65 -6.64 43.61
N LEU A 862 -12.97 -6.62 43.51
CA LEU A 862 -13.74 -5.41 43.23
C LEU A 862 -14.09 -4.64 44.51
N VAL A 863 -13.57 -4.92 45.72
CA VAL A 863 -14.05 -4.33 47.01
C VAL A 863 -14.41 -2.84 46.93
N ASN A 864 -13.54 -1.99 46.36
CA ASN A 864 -13.74 -0.53 46.21
C ASN A 864 -14.06 -0.09 44.76
N ASP A 865 -14.43 -1.04 43.90
CA ASP A 865 -14.66 -0.86 42.48
C ASP A 865 -15.99 -1.50 42.03
N ILE A 866 -16.36 -1.26 40.77
CA ILE A 866 -17.54 -1.82 40.10
C ILE A 866 -17.11 -2.83 39.03
N GLY A 867 -18.03 -3.68 38.56
CA GLY A 867 -17.74 -4.65 37.51
C GLY A 867 -17.47 -3.96 36.18
N CYS A 868 -18.44 -3.94 35.27
CA CYS A 868 -18.35 -3.14 34.06
C CYS A 868 -19.62 -2.33 33.90
N ASP A 869 -19.49 -1.01 33.91
CA ASP A 869 -20.59 -0.06 33.84
C ASP A 869 -20.50 0.73 32.55
N VAL A 870 -21.26 0.32 31.54
CA VAL A 870 -21.19 0.91 30.19
C VAL A 870 -22.21 2.02 30.05
N GLY A 871 -21.73 3.25 29.83
CA GLY A 871 -22.58 4.39 29.49
C GLY A 871 -22.07 5.15 28.26
N ILE A 872 -22.84 6.15 27.82
CA ILE A 872 -22.49 7.06 26.72
C ILE A 872 -21.80 8.31 27.25
N TYR A 873 -20.60 8.58 26.73
CA TYR A 873 -19.79 9.73 27.08
C TYR A 873 -19.34 10.47 25.82
N LYS A 874 -19.16 11.78 25.93
CA LYS A 874 -18.61 12.63 24.87
C LYS A 874 -17.19 13.08 25.23
N THR A 875 -16.25 12.96 24.31
CA THR A 875 -14.91 13.54 24.50
C THR A 875 -14.99 15.08 24.51
N THR A 876 -14.25 15.72 25.40
CA THR A 876 -14.02 17.18 25.36
C THR A 876 -12.68 17.53 24.72
N ARG A 877 -11.79 16.54 24.66
CA ARG A 877 -10.47 16.58 24.03
C ARG A 877 -10.14 15.19 23.48
N ILE A 878 -9.40 15.17 22.37
CA ILE A 878 -8.84 13.96 21.76
C ILE A 878 -7.34 14.17 21.54
N PRO A 879 -6.45 13.23 21.92
CA PRO A 879 -6.74 12.06 22.74
C PRO A 879 -7.19 12.46 24.15
N SER A 880 -8.15 11.71 24.70
CA SER A 880 -8.44 11.71 26.13
C SER A 880 -7.29 11.02 26.86
N THR A 881 -6.73 11.71 27.86
CA THR A 881 -5.60 11.20 28.67
C THR A 881 -6.04 10.68 30.03
N ARG A 882 -7.28 11.01 30.43
CA ARG A 882 -7.93 10.61 31.67
C ARG A 882 -9.45 10.66 31.52
N MET A 883 -10.17 9.98 32.40
CA MET A 883 -11.64 9.98 32.44
C MET A 883 -12.25 11.38 32.57
N GLY A 884 -11.60 12.32 33.25
CA GLY A 884 -12.06 13.71 33.38
C GLY A 884 -12.11 14.49 32.06
N ASP A 885 -11.50 13.98 30.99
CA ASP A 885 -11.59 14.58 29.65
C ASP A 885 -12.89 14.15 28.92
N LEU A 886 -13.74 13.36 29.57
CA LEU A 886 -15.03 12.89 29.06
C LEU A 886 -16.19 13.55 29.82
N ARG A 887 -17.26 13.88 29.11
CA ARG A 887 -18.52 14.36 29.67
C ARG A 887 -19.57 13.25 29.59
N LYS A 888 -20.17 12.90 30.73
CA LYS A 888 -21.30 11.98 30.80
C LYS A 888 -22.48 12.52 29.99
N ILE A 889 -23.03 11.69 29.11
CA ILE A 889 -24.26 11.97 28.34
C ILE A 889 -25.43 11.15 28.88
N ALA A 890 -25.24 9.83 29.03
CA ALA A 890 -26.18 8.89 29.64
C ALA A 890 -25.37 7.79 30.32
N ASP A 891 -25.61 7.55 31.60
CA ASP A 891 -24.97 6.48 32.41
C ASP A 891 -25.83 6.39 33.67
N LEU A 892 -26.91 5.62 33.53
CA LEU A 892 -27.88 5.35 34.58
C LEU A 892 -27.50 4.04 35.30
N PRO A 893 -27.53 3.99 36.64
CA PRO A 893 -27.03 2.86 37.40
C PRO A 893 -27.63 1.50 37.00
N GLU A 894 -28.89 1.48 36.58
CA GLU A 894 -29.66 0.28 36.24
C GLU A 894 -29.50 -0.18 34.77
N TRP A 895 -28.78 0.57 33.94
CA TRP A 895 -28.63 0.29 32.52
C TRP A 895 -27.16 0.16 32.10
N HIS A 896 -26.96 -0.55 30.99
CA HIS A 896 -25.83 -0.37 30.11
C HIS A 896 -26.28 0.36 28.86
N GLU A 897 -25.79 1.57 28.61
CA GLU A 897 -26.06 2.36 27.42
C GLU A 897 -24.90 2.30 26.42
N PHE A 898 -25.18 1.90 25.18
CA PHE A 898 -24.15 1.72 24.15
C PHE A 898 -24.65 2.00 22.73
N GLY A 899 -23.72 2.18 21.80
CA GLY A 899 -24.02 2.25 20.35
C GLY A 899 -24.74 3.53 19.93
N ALA A 900 -24.40 4.67 20.53
CA ALA A 900 -25.03 5.94 20.21
C ALA A 900 -24.74 6.42 18.79
N ARG A 901 -25.76 6.92 18.08
CA ARG A 901 -25.66 7.64 16.80
C ARG A 901 -26.27 9.02 16.89
N SER A 902 -25.66 10.01 16.23
CA SER A 902 -26.21 11.37 16.19
C SER A 902 -27.36 11.46 15.18
N ILE A 903 -28.51 11.97 15.64
CA ILE A 903 -29.67 12.26 14.79
C ILE A 903 -29.47 13.64 14.18
N ARG A 904 -28.87 13.68 12.99
CA ARG A 904 -28.63 14.91 12.25
C ARG A 904 -28.61 14.64 10.74
N PRO A 905 -28.95 15.64 9.91
CA PRO A 905 -28.66 15.57 8.49
C PRO A 905 -27.16 15.44 8.23
N ARG A 906 -26.80 14.65 7.21
CA ARG A 906 -25.41 14.37 6.79
C ARG A 906 -25.34 14.48 5.27
N GLN A 907 -24.36 15.22 4.77
CA GLN A 907 -24.03 15.22 3.34
C GLN A 907 -23.01 14.10 3.08
N VAL A 908 -23.25 13.30 2.05
CA VAL A 908 -22.36 12.20 1.65
C VAL A 908 -22.16 12.28 0.15
N ALA A 909 -20.90 12.16 -0.29
CA ALA A 909 -20.60 12.17 -1.72
C ALA A 909 -21.22 10.94 -2.42
N MET A 910 -21.41 11.06 -3.73
CA MET A 910 -21.89 9.96 -4.57
C MET A 910 -20.87 9.72 -5.69
N PRO A 911 -19.75 9.02 -5.40
CA PRO A 911 -18.72 8.76 -6.39
C PRO A 911 -19.28 8.02 -7.61
N GLU A 912 -18.73 8.33 -8.78
CA GLU A 912 -18.99 7.56 -9.98
C GLU A 912 -18.45 6.15 -9.84
N LEU A 913 -19.22 5.19 -10.36
CA LEU A 913 -18.87 3.79 -10.34
C LEU A 913 -18.07 3.46 -11.61
N SER A 914 -16.93 2.79 -11.45
CA SER A 914 -16.15 2.31 -12.59
C SER A 914 -16.85 1.11 -13.23
N ASN A 915 -17.42 1.32 -14.42
CA ASN A 915 -18.17 0.31 -15.15
C ASN A 915 -17.61 0.03 -16.55
N THR A 916 -17.85 -1.18 -17.02
CA THR A 916 -17.76 -1.57 -18.43
C THR A 916 -19.04 -1.17 -19.17
N ALA A 917 -18.93 -0.89 -20.47
CA ALA A 917 -20.09 -0.49 -21.28
C ALA A 917 -21.03 -1.66 -21.60
N ASP A 918 -20.52 -2.89 -21.61
CA ASP A 918 -21.24 -4.11 -21.98
C ASP A 918 -21.75 -4.91 -20.77
N GLY A 919 -21.54 -4.41 -19.55
CA GLY A 919 -21.92 -5.10 -18.32
C GLY A 919 -20.98 -6.25 -17.93
N SER A 920 -19.87 -6.44 -18.63
CA SER A 920 -18.86 -7.44 -18.28
C SER A 920 -18.13 -7.09 -16.98
N CYS A 921 -17.70 -8.13 -16.25
CA CYS A 921 -16.85 -7.97 -15.06
C CYS A 921 -15.38 -8.05 -15.46
N VAL A 922 -14.67 -6.94 -15.33
CA VAL A 922 -13.26 -6.82 -15.73
C VAL A 922 -12.40 -6.46 -14.53
N ALA A 923 -11.35 -7.26 -14.30
CA ALA A 923 -10.24 -6.91 -13.44
C ALA A 923 -9.04 -6.50 -14.30
N THR A 924 -8.31 -5.48 -13.89
CA THR A 924 -7.17 -4.97 -14.63
C THR A 924 -6.11 -4.50 -13.65
N SER A 925 -4.85 -4.81 -13.96
CA SER A 925 -3.72 -4.16 -13.33
C SER A 925 -3.08 -3.19 -14.30
N SER A 926 -2.93 -1.94 -13.87
CA SER A 926 -2.17 -0.96 -14.63
C SER A 926 -0.68 -1.22 -14.55
N ASP A 927 -0.15 -1.98 -13.59
CA ASP A 927 1.26 -2.36 -13.46
C ASP A 927 1.42 -3.50 -12.42
N ALA A 928 1.44 -4.75 -12.84
CA ALA A 928 1.70 -5.87 -11.93
C ALA A 928 3.19 -6.00 -11.55
N GLY A 929 4.08 -5.27 -12.22
CA GLY A 929 5.51 -5.21 -11.97
C GLY A 929 5.88 -4.42 -10.71
N SER A 930 5.03 -3.49 -10.28
CA SER A 930 5.16 -2.82 -8.99
C SER A 930 4.53 -3.64 -7.86
N THR A 931 5.18 -3.72 -6.68
CA THR A 931 4.68 -4.49 -5.53
C THR A 931 5.15 -3.87 -4.21
N ASP A 932 4.32 -3.95 -3.15
CA ASP A 932 4.80 -3.77 -1.77
C ASP A 932 4.87 -5.11 -1.01
N ALA A 933 4.47 -6.22 -1.62
CA ALA A 933 4.48 -7.57 -1.03
C ALA A 933 5.88 -8.22 -1.04
N HIS A 934 6.90 -7.46 -0.64
CA HIS A 934 8.25 -7.98 -0.48
C HIS A 934 8.40 -8.76 0.83
N ASN A 935 9.37 -9.66 0.87
CA ASN A 935 9.77 -10.27 2.13
C ASN A 935 10.68 -9.34 2.96
N TYR A 936 10.07 -8.45 3.74
CA TYR A 936 10.80 -7.52 4.61
C TYR A 936 11.47 -8.15 5.85
N LYS A 937 11.14 -9.40 6.21
CA LYS A 937 11.59 -10.04 7.45
C LYS A 937 12.63 -11.15 7.24
N GLY A 938 12.93 -11.48 5.99
CA GLY A 938 13.80 -12.58 5.60
C GLY A 938 13.15 -13.96 5.76
N TYR A 939 13.86 -15.01 5.37
CA TYR A 939 13.42 -16.40 5.56
C TYR A 939 13.72 -16.90 6.96
N ARG A 940 12.78 -17.64 7.57
CA ARG A 940 12.99 -18.33 8.86
C ARG A 940 12.27 -19.67 8.83
N PHE A 941 13.00 -20.73 8.49
CA PHE A 941 12.41 -22.08 8.45
C PHE A 941 11.67 -22.41 9.74
N ASN A 942 10.54 -23.10 9.60
CA ASN A 942 9.60 -23.41 10.68
C ASN A 942 8.97 -22.20 11.40
N ASN A 943 9.20 -20.98 10.90
CA ASN A 943 8.58 -19.73 11.34
C ASN A 943 8.12 -18.85 10.16
N ASN A 944 8.02 -19.42 8.96
CA ASN A 944 7.68 -18.72 7.71
C ASN A 944 6.29 -18.08 7.72
N PHE A 945 5.34 -18.65 8.48
CA PHE A 945 4.02 -18.05 8.72
C PHE A 945 4.09 -16.61 9.25
N GLY A 946 5.10 -16.26 10.05
CA GLY A 946 5.23 -14.91 10.64
C GLY A 946 6.07 -13.93 9.80
N VAL A 947 6.74 -14.42 8.75
CA VAL A 947 7.69 -13.64 7.95
C VAL A 947 7.27 -13.46 6.50
N THR A 948 6.81 -14.52 5.82
CA THR A 948 6.53 -14.52 4.37
C THR A 948 5.16 -15.08 4.02
N SER A 949 4.88 -16.29 4.49
CA SER A 949 3.88 -17.15 3.87
C SER A 949 2.43 -16.76 4.19
N ASN A 950 2.18 -15.90 5.17
CA ASN A 950 0.82 -15.47 5.54
C ASN A 950 0.48 -14.01 5.16
N ASN A 951 1.43 -13.26 4.59
CA ASN A 951 1.23 -11.83 4.29
C ASN A 951 1.13 -11.54 2.78
N GLY A 952 0.91 -12.57 1.96
CA GLY A 952 0.88 -12.43 0.50
C GLY A 952 2.24 -12.13 -0.16
N ALA A 953 3.33 -12.20 0.60
CA ALA A 953 4.67 -11.89 0.13
C ALA A 953 5.23 -12.94 -0.85
N GLU A 954 6.18 -12.53 -1.68
CA GLU A 954 6.97 -13.43 -2.52
C GLU A 954 7.81 -14.42 -1.72
N ILE A 955 8.03 -15.60 -2.33
CA ILE A 955 8.97 -16.60 -1.81
C ILE A 955 10.36 -15.92 -1.74
N HIS A 956 11.00 -15.96 -0.58
CA HIS A 956 12.23 -15.19 -0.27
C HIS A 956 13.40 -15.40 -1.25
N GLY A 957 13.46 -16.52 -1.96
CA GLY A 957 14.53 -16.80 -2.93
C GLY A 957 14.24 -16.35 -4.35
N LEU A 958 13.07 -15.78 -4.62
CA LEU A 958 12.63 -15.43 -5.97
C LEU A 958 12.58 -13.91 -6.16
N SER A 959 12.90 -13.46 -7.38
CA SER A 959 12.68 -12.06 -7.75
C SER A 959 11.24 -11.86 -8.22
N HIS A 960 10.63 -10.74 -7.86
CA HIS A 960 9.35 -10.31 -8.44
C HIS A 960 9.44 -10.12 -9.97
N ASP A 961 10.64 -9.86 -10.51
CA ASP A 961 10.87 -9.76 -11.96
C ASP A 961 10.55 -11.06 -12.72
N GLU A 962 10.52 -12.21 -12.04
CA GLU A 962 10.09 -13.48 -12.62
C GLU A 962 8.59 -13.48 -13.00
N LEU A 963 7.79 -12.53 -12.48
CA LEU A 963 6.37 -12.46 -12.74
C LEU A 963 6.08 -12.28 -14.24
N ALA A 964 5.37 -13.26 -14.78
CA ALA A 964 5.00 -13.34 -16.20
C ALA A 964 3.48 -13.43 -16.42
N ALA A 965 2.71 -13.92 -15.45
CA ALA A 965 1.26 -14.05 -15.55
C ALA A 965 0.58 -14.03 -14.17
N ILE A 966 -0.74 -13.80 -14.17
CA ILE A 966 -1.61 -13.96 -12.99
C ILE A 966 -2.57 -15.12 -13.23
N ARG A 967 -2.57 -16.10 -12.34
CA ARG A 967 -3.55 -17.20 -12.30
C ARG A 967 -4.75 -16.84 -11.44
N PHE A 968 -5.93 -17.20 -11.93
CA PHE A 968 -7.20 -17.00 -11.26
C PHE A 968 -7.81 -18.34 -10.85
N TYR A 969 -8.07 -18.51 -9.55
CA TYR A 969 -8.86 -19.62 -9.03
C TYR A 969 -10.23 -19.13 -8.62
N LYS A 970 -11.30 -19.79 -9.07
CA LYS A 970 -12.63 -19.69 -8.48
C LYS A 970 -12.59 -20.35 -7.10
N VAL A 971 -13.06 -19.63 -6.09
CA VAL A 971 -13.29 -20.15 -4.74
C VAL A 971 -14.67 -20.77 -4.69
N LEU A 972 -14.76 -21.97 -4.11
CA LEU A 972 -16.01 -22.68 -3.88
C LEU A 972 -16.23 -22.73 -2.36
N PRO A 973 -17.04 -21.81 -1.80
CA PRO A 973 -17.35 -21.79 -0.38
C PRO A 973 -18.03 -23.08 0.09
N LEU A 974 -17.96 -23.33 1.40
CA LEU A 974 -18.58 -24.53 1.99
C LEU A 974 -20.08 -24.32 2.14
N ALA A 975 -20.87 -25.11 1.43
CA ALA A 975 -22.33 -25.08 1.53
C ALA A 975 -22.85 -25.90 2.73
N SER A 976 -22.06 -26.87 3.22
CA SER A 976 -22.40 -27.72 4.36
C SER A 976 -21.22 -27.91 5.32
N LYS A 977 -21.48 -28.00 6.62
CA LYS A 977 -20.47 -28.40 7.63
C LYS A 977 -19.91 -29.80 7.39
N ARG A 978 -20.65 -30.65 6.67
CA ARG A 978 -20.21 -32.01 6.30
C ARG A 978 -19.27 -31.99 5.11
N ASP A 979 -19.28 -30.91 4.32
CA ASP A 979 -18.35 -30.75 3.21
C ASP A 979 -16.94 -30.70 3.77
N ASN A 980 -16.08 -31.52 3.19
CA ASN A 980 -14.73 -31.68 3.66
C ASN A 980 -13.77 -31.44 2.50
N PRO A 981 -13.35 -30.19 2.26
CA PRO A 981 -12.39 -29.89 1.20
C PRO A 981 -11.07 -30.63 1.44
N PHE A 982 -10.77 -30.95 2.72
CA PHE A 982 -9.50 -31.46 3.24
C PHE A 982 -8.29 -30.99 2.42
N ASN A 983 -8.21 -29.67 2.25
CA ASN A 983 -7.08 -28.95 1.68
C ASN A 983 -6.64 -27.85 2.64
N HIS A 984 -5.54 -27.18 2.31
CA HIS A 984 -4.92 -26.20 3.21
C HIS A 984 -5.29 -24.75 2.92
N THR A 985 -6.10 -24.51 1.89
CA THR A 985 -6.69 -23.20 1.58
C THR A 985 -7.97 -22.96 2.40
N GLY A 986 -8.58 -24.03 2.93
CA GLY A 986 -9.83 -23.99 3.68
C GLY A 986 -11.09 -23.98 2.80
N HIS A 987 -10.91 -23.88 1.48
CA HIS A 987 -11.95 -23.78 0.45
C HIS A 987 -11.62 -24.68 -0.73
N ARG A 988 -12.63 -25.26 -1.39
CA ARG A 988 -12.38 -25.93 -2.68
C ARG A 988 -12.04 -24.87 -3.73
N LEU A 989 -11.14 -25.19 -4.66
CA LEU A 989 -10.76 -24.31 -5.76
C LEU A 989 -11.08 -24.94 -7.10
N ALA A 990 -11.38 -24.12 -8.09
CA ALA A 990 -11.44 -24.47 -9.51
C ALA A 990 -10.61 -23.46 -10.31
N LEU A 991 -9.94 -23.89 -11.37
CA LEU A 991 -9.08 -23.03 -12.18
C LEU A 991 -9.89 -22.28 -13.24
N LEU A 992 -9.86 -20.95 -13.20
CA LEU A 992 -10.42 -20.09 -14.27
C LEU A 992 -9.42 -19.90 -15.42
N GLY A 993 -8.12 -19.83 -15.09
CA GLY A 993 -7.03 -19.78 -16.05
C GLY A 993 -5.98 -18.73 -15.71
N ASP A 994 -5.07 -18.50 -16.65
CA ASP A 994 -3.92 -17.62 -16.50
C ASP A 994 -4.03 -16.42 -17.47
N ALA A 995 -3.83 -15.20 -16.94
CA ALA A 995 -3.75 -13.96 -17.71
C ALA A 995 -2.27 -13.55 -17.83
N PRO A 996 -1.67 -13.58 -19.03
CA PRO A 996 -0.28 -13.14 -19.22
C PRO A 996 -0.16 -11.64 -19.01
N LEU A 997 0.99 -11.19 -18.51
CA LEU A 997 1.32 -9.77 -18.46
C LEU A 997 1.68 -9.26 -19.86
N LEU A 998 1.29 -8.01 -20.13
CA LEU A 998 1.72 -7.25 -21.30
C LEU A 998 3.18 -6.78 -21.13
N GLU A 999 3.76 -6.23 -22.19
CA GLU A 999 5.17 -5.78 -22.21
C GLU A 999 5.49 -4.77 -21.10
N ASP A 1000 4.55 -3.88 -20.80
CA ASP A 1000 4.66 -2.90 -19.73
C ASP A 1000 4.32 -3.45 -18.34
N LYS A 1001 4.16 -4.78 -18.20
CA LYS A 1001 3.72 -5.50 -16.99
C LYS A 1001 2.27 -5.26 -16.55
N SER A 1002 1.44 -4.62 -17.35
CA SER A 1002 -0.01 -4.51 -17.10
C SER A 1002 -0.77 -5.78 -17.54
N PHE A 1003 -2.01 -5.97 -17.08
CA PHE A 1003 -2.90 -7.02 -17.62
C PHE A 1003 -4.36 -6.61 -17.54
N THR A 1004 -5.21 -7.19 -18.38
CA THR A 1004 -6.67 -7.05 -18.30
C THR A 1004 -7.36 -8.38 -18.55
N VAL A 1005 -8.35 -8.70 -17.71
CA VAL A 1005 -9.03 -10.01 -17.70
C VAL A 1005 -10.53 -9.83 -17.44
N GLN A 1006 -11.34 -10.56 -18.19
CA GLN A 1006 -12.77 -10.71 -17.93
C GLN A 1006 -12.99 -11.97 -17.08
N LEU A 1007 -13.67 -11.80 -15.94
CA LEU A 1007 -13.97 -12.86 -14.98
C LEU A 1007 -15.49 -13.03 -14.81
N PRO A 1008 -15.96 -14.15 -14.25
CA PRO A 1008 -17.37 -14.29 -13.87
C PRO A 1008 -17.75 -13.27 -12.79
N CYS A 1009 -18.88 -12.59 -13.00
CA CYS A 1009 -19.45 -11.68 -12.01
C CYS A 1009 -19.98 -12.46 -10.79
N ASP A 1010 -19.94 -11.83 -9.62
CA ASP A 1010 -20.46 -12.38 -8.35
C ASP A 1010 -19.87 -13.74 -7.95
N VAL A 1011 -18.68 -14.04 -8.47
CA VAL A 1011 -17.93 -15.25 -8.16
C VAL A 1011 -16.69 -14.88 -7.36
N PRO A 1012 -16.48 -15.48 -6.18
CA PRO A 1012 -15.26 -15.26 -5.43
C PRO A 1012 -14.07 -15.92 -6.14
N TYR A 1013 -12.96 -15.20 -6.26
CA TYR A 1013 -11.73 -15.64 -6.88
C TYR A 1013 -10.48 -15.29 -6.07
N LEU A 1014 -9.38 -16.01 -6.31
CA LEU A 1014 -8.05 -15.74 -5.78
C LEU A 1014 -7.07 -15.51 -6.94
N MET A 1015 -6.09 -14.65 -6.70
CA MET A 1015 -5.00 -14.36 -7.65
C MET A 1015 -3.69 -14.97 -7.18
N VAL A 1016 -2.92 -15.51 -8.12
CA VAL A 1016 -1.58 -16.08 -7.89
C VAL A 1016 -0.64 -15.54 -8.96
N GLY A 1017 0.47 -14.94 -8.54
CA GLY A 1017 1.53 -14.53 -9.45
C GLY A 1017 2.34 -15.75 -9.91
N LEU A 1018 2.58 -15.85 -11.22
CA LEU A 1018 3.26 -16.96 -11.86
C LEU A 1018 4.55 -16.53 -12.56
N ASP A 1019 5.54 -17.43 -12.55
CA ASP A 1019 6.69 -17.33 -13.44
C ASP A 1019 6.35 -17.73 -14.90
N ALA A 1020 7.32 -17.61 -15.80
CA ALA A 1020 7.17 -17.99 -17.21
C ALA A 1020 6.86 -19.49 -17.45
N ASN A 1021 7.07 -20.34 -16.44
CA ASN A 1021 6.76 -21.77 -16.48
C ASN A 1021 5.40 -22.09 -15.82
N GLY A 1022 4.64 -21.07 -15.39
CA GLY A 1022 3.34 -21.23 -14.76
C GLY A 1022 3.40 -21.70 -13.30
N ARG A 1023 4.52 -21.46 -12.60
CA ARG A 1023 4.74 -21.85 -11.20
C ARG A 1023 4.49 -20.66 -10.27
N ALA A 1024 3.82 -20.89 -9.15
CA ALA A 1024 3.51 -19.82 -8.20
C ALA A 1024 4.77 -19.18 -7.57
N ILE A 1025 4.82 -17.84 -7.55
CA ILE A 1025 5.86 -17.05 -6.85
C ILE A 1025 5.31 -16.32 -5.63
N LYS A 1026 4.03 -15.93 -5.66
CA LYS A 1026 3.28 -15.29 -4.58
C LYS A 1026 1.78 -15.39 -4.84
N ARG A 1027 0.95 -15.17 -3.82
CA ARG A 1027 -0.50 -15.31 -3.94
C ARG A 1027 -1.28 -14.49 -2.92
N ASP A 1028 -2.47 -14.06 -3.34
CA ASP A 1028 -3.46 -13.48 -2.45
C ASP A 1028 -4.09 -14.56 -1.55
N GLN A 1029 -4.39 -14.19 -0.32
CA GLN A 1029 -5.00 -15.09 0.69
C GLN A 1029 -6.47 -14.75 0.97
N VAL A 1030 -6.96 -13.70 0.32
CA VAL A 1030 -8.29 -13.15 0.54
C VAL A 1030 -9.04 -13.25 -0.77
N PRO A 1031 -10.18 -13.93 -0.81
CA PRO A 1031 -11.00 -13.94 -2.01
C PRO A 1031 -11.46 -12.53 -2.38
N GLN A 1032 -11.58 -12.28 -3.67
CA GLN A 1032 -12.16 -11.07 -4.24
C GLN A 1032 -13.31 -11.44 -5.16
N SER A 1033 -14.18 -10.49 -5.49
CA SER A 1033 -15.23 -10.68 -6.49
C SER A 1033 -15.47 -9.39 -7.25
N LEU A 1034 -16.01 -9.49 -8.46
CA LEU A 1034 -16.46 -8.35 -9.25
C LEU A 1034 -17.99 -8.32 -9.31
N ARG A 1035 -18.59 -7.14 -9.16
CA ARG A 1035 -20.03 -6.91 -9.33
C ARG A 1035 -20.39 -6.80 -10.81
N PRO A 1036 -21.62 -7.15 -11.23
CA PRO A 1036 -22.06 -6.99 -12.61
C PRO A 1036 -21.74 -5.60 -13.18
N GLY A 1037 -21.03 -5.57 -14.32
CA GLY A 1037 -20.54 -4.35 -14.96
C GLY A 1037 -19.32 -3.69 -14.33
N GLU A 1038 -18.77 -4.19 -13.21
CA GLU A 1038 -17.61 -3.59 -12.55
C GLU A 1038 -16.35 -3.69 -13.42
N LYS A 1039 -15.64 -2.57 -13.53
CA LYS A 1039 -14.25 -2.51 -13.99
C LYS A 1039 -13.36 -2.14 -12.82
N ARG A 1040 -12.67 -3.13 -12.24
CA ARG A 1040 -11.72 -2.92 -11.15
C ARG A 1040 -10.32 -2.70 -11.71
N VAL A 1041 -9.66 -1.67 -11.21
CA VAL A 1041 -8.27 -1.33 -11.56
C VAL A 1041 -7.40 -1.42 -10.32
N CYS A 1042 -6.41 -2.29 -10.31
CA CYS A 1042 -5.30 -2.25 -9.36
C CYS A 1042 -4.08 -1.60 -10.03
N THR A 1043 -3.23 -0.93 -9.25
CA THR A 1043 -2.06 -0.20 -9.78
C THR A 1043 -0.72 -0.84 -9.48
N GLY A 1044 -0.77 -2.09 -9.01
CA GLY A 1044 0.34 -2.80 -8.40
C GLY A 1044 -0.11 -4.18 -7.96
N CYS A 1045 0.82 -5.14 -7.90
CA CYS A 1045 0.58 -6.41 -7.24
C CYS A 1045 0.76 -6.20 -5.72
N HIS A 1046 -0.37 -6.04 -5.01
CA HIS A 1046 -0.37 -5.83 -3.55
C HIS A 1046 0.41 -4.57 -3.13
N LEU A 1047 0.15 -3.48 -3.85
CA LEU A 1047 0.73 -2.15 -3.65
C LEU A 1047 -0.22 -1.30 -2.81
N HIS A 1048 0.12 -1.11 -1.53
CA HIS A 1048 -0.74 -0.50 -0.52
C HIS A 1048 -0.05 0.65 0.27
N GLY A 1049 1.24 0.92 0.01
CA GLY A 1049 2.01 1.98 0.66
C GLY A 1049 2.17 3.25 -0.16
N LYS A 1050 1.90 3.18 -1.46
CA LYS A 1050 2.01 4.31 -2.39
C LYS A 1050 1.05 4.16 -3.56
N LYS A 1051 0.83 5.28 -4.23
CA LYS A 1051 0.10 5.35 -5.50
C LYS A 1051 0.90 4.65 -6.60
N GLY A 1052 0.23 3.83 -7.41
CA GLY A 1052 0.84 3.19 -8.58
C GLY A 1052 0.60 3.94 -9.88
N ARG A 1053 1.00 3.33 -11.00
CA ARG A 1053 0.84 3.88 -12.36
C ARG A 1053 -0.64 4.12 -12.67
N PRO A 1054 -1.05 5.30 -13.20
CA PRO A 1054 -2.41 5.52 -13.68
C PRO A 1054 -2.81 4.51 -14.76
N TYR A 1055 -4.08 4.08 -14.75
CA TYR A 1055 -4.57 3.06 -15.67
C TYR A 1055 -4.42 3.46 -17.13
N GLU A 1056 -4.73 4.71 -17.46
CA GLU A 1056 -4.72 5.29 -18.79
C GLU A 1056 -3.32 5.31 -19.43
N GLN A 1057 -2.28 5.12 -18.62
CA GLN A 1057 -0.88 5.06 -19.07
C GLN A 1057 -0.38 3.63 -19.32
N SER A 1058 -1.22 2.61 -19.08
CA SER A 1058 -0.87 1.20 -19.25
C SER A 1058 -1.36 0.66 -20.60
N LEU A 1059 -0.67 -0.34 -21.14
CA LEU A 1059 -1.11 -1.09 -22.33
C LEU A 1059 -2.45 -1.80 -22.08
N ALA A 1060 -2.77 -2.16 -20.83
CA ALA A 1060 -4.06 -2.70 -20.44
C ALA A 1060 -5.23 -1.71 -20.64
N PHE A 1061 -4.98 -0.41 -20.84
CA PHE A 1061 -6.02 0.57 -21.13
C PHE A 1061 -6.71 0.33 -22.47
N THR A 1062 -5.94 -0.08 -23.49
CA THR A 1062 -6.44 -0.32 -24.85
C THR A 1062 -6.49 -1.81 -25.20
N ALA A 1063 -6.00 -2.69 -24.33
CA ALA A 1063 -6.01 -4.13 -24.56
C ALA A 1063 -7.41 -4.73 -24.42
N THR A 1064 -7.68 -5.78 -25.19
CA THR A 1064 -8.90 -6.59 -25.02
C THR A 1064 -8.76 -7.51 -23.81
N PRO A 1065 -9.71 -7.52 -22.86
CA PRO A 1065 -9.68 -8.42 -21.71
C PRO A 1065 -9.56 -9.90 -22.11
N LYS A 1066 -8.60 -10.62 -21.53
CA LYS A 1066 -8.52 -12.07 -21.64
C LYS A 1066 -9.77 -12.68 -20.98
N ARG A 1067 -10.56 -13.45 -21.72
CA ARG A 1067 -11.78 -14.06 -21.18
C ARG A 1067 -11.45 -15.33 -20.39
N LEU A 1068 -11.70 -15.33 -19.08
CA LEU A 1068 -11.51 -16.46 -18.17
C LEU A 1068 -12.83 -16.77 -17.43
N LEU A 1069 -13.85 -17.19 -18.17
CA LEU A 1069 -15.22 -17.36 -17.64
C LEU A 1069 -15.52 -18.79 -17.19
N ASP A 1070 -14.85 -19.78 -17.79
CA ASP A 1070 -15.08 -21.19 -17.52
C ASP A 1070 -14.15 -21.70 -16.43
N ALA A 1071 -14.70 -22.45 -15.47
CA ALA A 1071 -13.91 -23.04 -14.39
C ALA A 1071 -13.68 -24.54 -14.64
N SER A 1072 -12.43 -24.97 -14.49
CA SER A 1072 -12.00 -26.36 -14.60
C SER A 1072 -11.62 -26.94 -13.22
N PRO A 1073 -11.84 -28.24 -12.98
CA PRO A 1073 -11.40 -28.87 -11.73
C PRO A 1073 -9.89 -28.77 -11.54
N VAL A 1074 -9.43 -28.48 -10.32
CA VAL A 1074 -8.02 -28.64 -9.94
C VAL A 1074 -7.68 -30.12 -9.71
N PRO A 1075 -6.42 -30.55 -9.89
CA PRO A 1075 -6.03 -31.92 -9.62
C PRO A 1075 -6.24 -32.33 -8.15
N THR A 1076 -6.56 -33.60 -7.90
CA THR A 1076 -6.71 -34.14 -6.54
C THR A 1076 -5.74 -35.28 -6.26
N PHE A 1077 -5.46 -35.51 -4.97
CA PHE A 1077 -4.55 -36.59 -4.58
C PHE A 1077 -5.08 -37.95 -5.02
N THR A 1078 -6.35 -38.24 -4.74
CA THR A 1078 -6.95 -39.56 -4.97
C THR A 1078 -7.04 -39.90 -6.45
N LYS A 1079 -7.44 -38.94 -7.29
CA LYS A 1079 -7.70 -39.18 -8.72
C LYS A 1079 -6.44 -39.06 -9.57
N ASP A 1080 -5.62 -38.04 -9.31
CA ASP A 1080 -4.58 -37.62 -10.24
C ASP A 1080 -3.17 -37.92 -9.71
N ILE A 1081 -2.88 -37.58 -8.45
CA ILE A 1081 -1.51 -37.63 -7.90
C ILE A 1081 -1.11 -39.00 -7.39
N LYS A 1082 -1.98 -39.71 -6.67
CA LYS A 1082 -1.67 -41.05 -6.16
C LYS A 1082 -1.31 -42.02 -7.29
N PRO A 1083 -2.09 -42.12 -8.40
CA PRO A 1083 -1.68 -42.96 -9.53
C PRO A 1083 -0.38 -42.49 -10.17
N LEU A 1084 -0.14 -41.18 -10.26
CA LEU A 1084 1.12 -40.62 -10.78
C LEU A 1084 2.32 -41.08 -9.94
N LEU A 1085 2.26 -40.87 -8.62
CA LEU A 1085 3.34 -41.25 -7.70
C LEU A 1085 3.54 -42.77 -7.68
N GLN A 1086 2.48 -43.57 -7.73
CA GLN A 1086 2.61 -45.03 -7.81
C GLN A 1086 3.36 -45.46 -9.08
N ARG A 1087 3.03 -44.89 -10.24
CA ARG A 1087 3.70 -45.21 -11.51
C ARG A 1087 5.14 -44.73 -11.57
N ARG A 1088 5.44 -43.53 -11.07
CA ARG A 1088 6.76 -42.87 -11.22
C ARG A 1088 7.70 -43.12 -10.05
N CYS A 1089 7.18 -43.40 -8.86
CA CYS A 1089 7.97 -43.47 -7.62
C CYS A 1089 7.84 -44.83 -6.90
N GLY A 1090 6.74 -45.58 -7.11
CA GLY A 1090 6.40 -46.73 -6.27
C GLY A 1090 7.30 -47.95 -6.38
N GLN A 1091 8.07 -48.07 -7.46
CA GLN A 1091 9.06 -49.15 -7.59
C GLN A 1091 10.26 -48.95 -6.65
N CYS A 1092 10.66 -47.70 -6.40
CA CYS A 1092 11.80 -47.38 -5.53
C CYS A 1092 11.37 -47.00 -4.10
N HIS A 1093 10.19 -46.39 -3.94
CA HIS A 1093 9.68 -45.87 -2.68
C HIS A 1093 8.53 -46.73 -2.12
N SER A 1094 8.84 -47.97 -1.73
CA SER A 1094 7.87 -48.92 -1.17
C SER A 1094 7.74 -48.83 0.36
N SER A 1095 8.76 -48.31 1.06
CA SER A 1095 8.81 -48.29 2.54
C SER A 1095 9.31 -46.98 3.16
N ASP A 1096 10.00 -46.11 2.42
CA ASP A 1096 10.68 -44.92 2.97
C ASP A 1096 9.92 -43.59 2.78
N VAL A 1097 9.07 -43.51 1.75
CA VAL A 1097 8.19 -42.37 1.49
C VAL A 1097 6.74 -42.86 1.32
N PRO A 1098 5.76 -42.33 2.07
CA PRO A 1098 4.40 -42.85 2.08
C PRO A 1098 3.55 -42.37 0.88
N ILE A 1099 4.03 -42.58 -0.35
CA ILE A 1099 3.46 -42.05 -1.59
C ILE A 1099 1.99 -42.45 -1.87
N GLY A 1100 1.52 -43.53 -1.24
CA GLY A 1100 0.15 -44.05 -1.40
C GLY A 1100 -0.87 -43.55 -0.37
N ASP A 1101 -0.42 -42.82 0.66
CA ASP A 1101 -1.22 -42.41 1.82
C ASP A 1101 -1.17 -40.89 2.03
N TYR A 1102 -2.31 -40.23 1.76
CA TYR A 1102 -2.45 -38.78 1.89
C TYR A 1102 -2.10 -38.27 3.29
N ASN A 1103 -2.57 -38.95 4.35
CA ASN A 1103 -2.39 -38.46 5.70
C ASN A 1103 -0.92 -38.54 6.13
N LYS A 1104 -0.21 -39.58 5.68
CA LYS A 1104 1.21 -39.77 5.98
C LYS A 1104 2.13 -38.94 5.09
N LEU A 1105 1.73 -38.64 3.85
CA LEU A 1105 2.53 -37.82 2.92
C LEU A 1105 2.30 -36.33 3.14
N VAL A 1106 1.05 -35.90 3.30
CA VAL A 1106 0.65 -34.49 3.30
C VAL A 1106 0.48 -33.95 4.72
N LEU A 1107 -0.06 -34.73 5.66
CA LEU A 1107 -0.42 -34.23 7.00
C LEU A 1107 0.55 -34.63 8.12
N ASP A 1108 1.72 -35.15 7.77
CA ASP A 1108 2.74 -35.61 8.73
C ASP A 1108 3.60 -34.47 9.31
N TRP A 1109 2.95 -33.49 9.92
CA TRP A 1109 3.63 -32.33 10.50
C TRP A 1109 4.53 -32.72 11.68
N ALA A 1110 4.25 -33.85 12.34
CA ALA A 1110 5.06 -34.37 13.45
C ALA A 1110 6.21 -35.28 12.99
N GLN A 1111 6.39 -35.46 11.68
CA GLN A 1111 7.42 -36.33 11.08
C GLN A 1111 7.38 -37.76 11.63
N LYS A 1112 6.19 -38.34 11.86
CA LYS A 1112 6.02 -39.70 12.38
C LYS A 1112 6.36 -40.77 11.35
N TYR A 1113 6.20 -40.46 10.08
CA TYR A 1113 6.40 -41.39 8.96
C TYR A 1113 7.63 -41.03 8.12
N VAL A 1114 8.45 -40.09 8.61
CA VAL A 1114 9.77 -39.80 8.06
C VAL A 1114 10.78 -40.74 8.74
N PRO A 1115 11.64 -41.45 8.00
CA PRO A 1115 12.71 -42.26 8.58
C PRO A 1115 13.58 -41.45 9.56
N ASP A 1116 14.05 -42.07 10.64
CA ASP A 1116 14.72 -41.37 11.76
C ASP A 1116 15.95 -40.58 11.29
N GLU A 1117 16.76 -41.16 10.41
CA GLU A 1117 17.94 -40.53 9.81
C GLU A 1117 17.61 -39.36 8.88
N ARG A 1118 16.33 -39.21 8.51
CA ARG A 1118 15.82 -38.14 7.65
C ARG A 1118 14.97 -37.12 8.41
N LYS A 1119 14.69 -37.30 9.71
CA LYS A 1119 13.92 -36.34 10.50
C LYS A 1119 14.69 -35.05 10.70
N ILE A 1120 14.01 -33.91 10.61
CA ILE A 1120 14.57 -32.60 10.91
C ILE A 1120 14.19 -32.24 12.35
N ARG A 1121 15.18 -32.02 13.22
CA ARG A 1121 14.95 -31.62 14.61
C ARG A 1121 15.03 -30.09 14.76
N PHE A 1122 14.00 -29.51 15.37
CA PHE A 1122 13.81 -28.07 15.56
C PHE A 1122 14.09 -27.57 16.97
N SER A 1123 13.91 -28.42 17.98
CA SER A 1123 14.18 -28.05 19.36
C SER A 1123 14.75 -29.21 20.17
N GLN A 1124 15.43 -28.86 21.26
CA GLN A 1124 15.93 -29.81 22.25
C GLN A 1124 14.84 -30.32 23.20
N SER A 1125 13.55 -30.01 22.95
CA SER A 1125 12.46 -30.47 23.79
C SER A 1125 12.38 -32.00 23.84
N ALA A 1126 12.09 -32.58 25.01
CA ALA A 1126 11.78 -33.99 25.16
C ALA A 1126 10.41 -34.38 24.55
N ASN A 1127 9.53 -33.41 24.29
CA ASN A 1127 8.24 -33.66 23.63
C ASN A 1127 8.47 -33.82 22.11
N PRO A 1128 8.18 -34.99 21.51
CA PRO A 1128 8.45 -35.25 20.09
C PRO A 1128 7.77 -34.26 19.14
N ASN A 1129 6.57 -33.80 19.46
CA ASN A 1129 5.84 -32.82 18.63
C ASN A 1129 6.50 -31.44 18.63
N ARG A 1130 7.20 -31.06 19.72
CA ARG A 1130 8.00 -29.82 19.78
C ARG A 1130 9.39 -30.01 19.20
N ALA A 1131 9.96 -31.20 19.33
CA ALA A 1131 11.26 -31.54 18.78
C ALA A 1131 11.25 -31.59 17.25
N PHE A 1132 10.21 -32.19 16.65
CA PHE A 1132 10.12 -32.47 15.22
C PHE A 1132 8.94 -31.81 14.51
N GLY A 1133 8.13 -31.00 15.21
CA GLY A 1133 6.94 -30.41 14.61
C GLY A 1133 7.24 -29.35 13.56
N LEU A 1134 6.70 -29.56 12.36
CA LEU A 1134 6.66 -28.61 11.25
C LEU A 1134 5.45 -27.69 11.35
N GLN A 1135 5.72 -26.40 11.31
CA GLN A 1135 4.77 -25.32 11.36
C GLN A 1135 4.37 -24.90 9.94
N LYS A 1136 3.10 -24.50 9.79
CA LYS A 1136 2.59 -23.91 8.55
C LYS A 1136 3.51 -22.83 7.98
N PRO A 1137 3.66 -22.76 6.63
CA PRO A 1137 2.86 -23.44 5.60
C PRO A 1137 3.23 -24.91 5.30
N TYR A 1138 4.31 -25.43 5.91
CA TYR A 1138 4.68 -26.84 5.79
C TYR A 1138 3.69 -27.72 6.57
N SER A 1139 3.16 -28.75 5.91
CA SER A 1139 2.26 -29.72 6.52
C SER A 1139 2.91 -31.09 6.73
N SER A 1140 4.03 -31.33 6.06
CA SER A 1140 4.94 -32.46 6.22
C SER A 1140 6.32 -32.07 5.71
N LYS A 1141 7.32 -32.95 5.88
CA LYS A 1141 8.65 -32.74 5.30
C LYS A 1141 8.61 -32.59 3.76
N TYR A 1142 7.64 -33.25 3.13
CA TYR A 1142 7.55 -33.36 1.68
C TYR A 1142 6.71 -32.27 1.04
N VAL A 1143 5.79 -31.66 1.79
CA VAL A 1143 4.75 -30.79 1.26
C VAL A 1143 4.71 -29.44 1.96
N ASN A 1144 4.93 -28.38 1.18
CA ASN A 1144 4.45 -27.03 1.44
C ASN A 1144 3.13 -26.83 0.71
N THR A 1145 2.11 -26.45 1.46
CA THR A 1145 0.72 -26.54 1.01
C THR A 1145 0.21 -25.30 0.30
N MET A 1146 1.09 -24.31 0.11
CA MET A 1146 0.80 -23.08 -0.63
C MET A 1146 1.64 -22.94 -1.89
N TYR A 1147 2.81 -23.58 -1.91
CA TYR A 1147 3.81 -23.40 -2.95
C TYR A 1147 4.48 -24.73 -3.31
N ALA A 1148 4.26 -25.19 -4.54
CA ALA A 1148 4.99 -26.31 -5.13
C ALA A 1148 6.51 -26.06 -5.08
N ARG A 1149 6.91 -24.82 -5.38
CA ARG A 1149 8.33 -24.40 -5.38
C ARG A 1149 9.00 -24.49 -4.02
N GLU A 1150 8.27 -24.60 -2.91
CA GLU A 1150 8.83 -24.81 -1.56
C GLU A 1150 8.62 -26.26 -1.05
N SER A 1151 8.18 -27.19 -1.90
CA SER A 1151 7.91 -28.58 -1.54
C SER A 1151 9.03 -29.52 -1.99
N LEU A 1152 9.63 -30.24 -1.04
CA LEU A 1152 10.67 -31.25 -1.35
C LEU A 1152 10.17 -32.32 -2.34
N LEU A 1153 8.88 -32.70 -2.26
CA LEU A 1153 8.29 -33.63 -3.22
C LEU A 1153 8.42 -33.11 -4.65
N TYR A 1154 8.10 -31.83 -4.88
CA TYR A 1154 8.21 -31.20 -6.19
C TYR A 1154 9.67 -31.08 -6.64
N TRP A 1155 10.59 -30.75 -5.73
CA TRP A 1155 12.02 -30.65 -6.06
C TRP A 1155 12.59 -31.98 -6.53
N LYS A 1156 12.27 -33.07 -5.82
CA LYS A 1156 12.73 -34.42 -6.21
C LYS A 1156 12.13 -34.83 -7.55
N ALA A 1157 10.85 -34.54 -7.76
CA ALA A 1157 10.17 -34.84 -9.01
C ALA A 1157 10.76 -34.05 -10.21
N ALA A 1158 11.17 -32.80 -9.99
CA ALA A 1158 11.85 -31.94 -10.95
C ALA A 1158 13.37 -32.21 -11.06
N ASN A 1159 13.93 -33.00 -10.14
CA ASN A 1159 15.37 -33.12 -9.89
C ASN A 1159 16.09 -31.76 -9.79
N GLN A 1160 15.44 -30.79 -9.15
CA GLN A 1160 15.97 -29.44 -8.97
C GLN A 1160 15.28 -28.74 -7.79
N ARG A 1161 16.06 -28.02 -6.99
CA ARG A 1161 15.52 -27.08 -6.00
C ARG A 1161 14.99 -25.81 -6.69
N THR A 1162 13.72 -25.47 -6.49
CA THR A 1162 13.01 -24.45 -7.30
C THR A 1162 12.54 -23.22 -6.54
N ASP A 1163 12.81 -23.08 -5.24
CA ASP A 1163 12.47 -21.90 -4.42
C ASP A 1163 13.48 -20.75 -4.55
N GLY A 1164 14.48 -20.88 -5.43
CA GLY A 1164 15.57 -19.91 -5.59
C GLY A 1164 16.64 -19.98 -4.50
N ARG A 1165 16.57 -20.96 -3.60
CA ARG A 1165 17.56 -21.20 -2.54
C ARG A 1165 18.42 -22.42 -2.89
N THR A 1166 19.58 -22.51 -2.24
CA THR A 1166 20.48 -23.68 -2.24
C THR A 1166 20.46 -24.35 -0.87
N ASP A 1167 20.94 -25.60 -0.77
CA ASP A 1167 21.06 -26.30 0.51
C ASP A 1167 22.00 -25.58 1.48
N SER A 1168 23.02 -24.90 0.96
CA SER A 1168 23.91 -24.05 1.76
C SER A 1168 23.32 -22.69 2.17
N THR A 1169 22.11 -22.34 1.73
CA THR A 1169 21.53 -21.03 2.05
C THR A 1169 21.19 -20.92 3.54
N TYR A 1170 20.70 -21.99 4.16
CA TYR A 1170 20.36 -22.03 5.58
C TYR A 1170 20.65 -23.41 6.18
N ASN A 1171 21.42 -23.43 7.28
CA ASN A 1171 21.85 -24.67 7.94
C ASN A 1171 20.72 -25.46 8.63
N ASN A 1172 19.51 -24.89 8.71
CA ASN A 1172 18.38 -25.44 9.44
C ASN A 1172 17.14 -25.55 8.55
N ASP A 1173 17.30 -25.80 7.25
CA ASP A 1173 16.22 -25.90 6.26
C ASP A 1173 15.97 -27.34 5.81
N ILE A 1174 14.96 -27.57 4.97
CA ILE A 1174 14.84 -28.80 4.19
C ILE A 1174 15.83 -28.75 3.03
N ASP A 1175 16.77 -29.68 3.02
CA ASP A 1175 17.71 -29.82 1.90
C ASP A 1175 17.08 -30.58 0.74
N PHE A 1176 17.43 -30.14 -0.48
CA PHE A 1176 17.27 -30.95 -1.67
C PHE A 1176 18.17 -32.19 -1.59
N GLY A 1177 19.44 -32.03 -1.20
CA GLY A 1177 20.42 -33.11 -1.09
C GLY A 1177 20.87 -33.64 -2.45
N ALA A 1178 21.26 -34.92 -2.50
CA ALA A 1178 21.70 -35.56 -3.73
C ALA A 1178 20.62 -35.53 -4.83
N ASN A 1179 21.08 -35.44 -6.08
CA ASN A 1179 20.22 -35.54 -7.27
C ASN A 1179 19.34 -36.80 -7.20
N HIS A 1180 18.10 -36.67 -7.65
CA HIS A 1180 17.11 -37.75 -7.66
C HIS A 1180 16.82 -38.17 -9.10
N PRO A 1181 17.00 -39.46 -9.44
CA PRO A 1181 16.70 -39.93 -10.78
C PRO A 1181 15.18 -39.82 -11.04
N THR A 1182 14.82 -39.03 -12.05
CA THR A 1182 13.43 -38.81 -12.45
C THR A 1182 13.29 -38.91 -13.97
N ASN A 1183 12.22 -39.55 -14.43
CA ASN A 1183 11.78 -39.57 -15.83
C ASN A 1183 10.42 -38.89 -16.00
N MET A 1184 10.04 -38.05 -15.04
CA MET A 1184 8.74 -37.39 -15.03
C MET A 1184 8.65 -36.37 -16.16
N THR A 1185 7.58 -36.44 -16.93
CA THR A 1185 7.38 -35.52 -18.06
C THR A 1185 7.02 -34.11 -17.57
N THR A 1186 7.23 -33.10 -18.41
CA THR A 1186 6.83 -31.70 -18.10
C THR A 1186 5.35 -31.59 -17.75
N ARG A 1187 4.47 -32.37 -18.40
CA ARG A 1187 3.03 -32.40 -18.12
C ARG A 1187 2.72 -32.98 -16.75
N GLU A 1188 3.37 -34.07 -16.38
CA GLU A 1188 3.21 -34.70 -15.06
C GLU A 1188 3.78 -33.81 -13.95
N LEU A 1189 4.90 -33.13 -14.19
CA LEU A 1189 5.46 -32.17 -13.26
C LEU A 1189 4.52 -30.98 -13.04
N LYS A 1190 3.92 -30.45 -14.12
CA LYS A 1190 2.90 -29.41 -14.02
C LYS A 1190 1.68 -29.89 -13.22
N LEU A 1191 1.21 -31.11 -13.45
CA LEU A 1191 0.09 -31.71 -12.69
C LEU A 1191 0.38 -31.75 -11.19
N LEU A 1192 1.58 -32.18 -10.80
CA LEU A 1192 2.02 -32.19 -9.41
C LEU A 1192 2.11 -30.76 -8.82
N GLY A 1193 2.64 -29.81 -9.58
CA GLY A 1193 2.73 -28.41 -9.19
C GLY A 1193 1.35 -27.77 -8.98
N ASP A 1194 0.43 -27.95 -9.93
CA ASP A 1194 -0.94 -27.40 -9.86
C ASP A 1194 -1.73 -27.98 -8.67
N TRP A 1195 -1.50 -29.25 -8.30
CA TRP A 1195 -2.08 -29.85 -7.09
C TRP A 1195 -1.57 -29.18 -5.81
N LEU A 1196 -0.25 -28.95 -5.71
CA LEU A 1196 0.36 -28.32 -4.55
C LEU A 1196 -0.07 -26.85 -4.43
N ASP A 1197 0.00 -26.08 -5.51
CA ASP A 1197 -0.35 -24.65 -5.55
C ASP A 1197 -1.85 -24.40 -5.30
N SER A 1198 -2.72 -25.41 -5.54
CA SER A 1198 -4.15 -25.34 -5.24
C SER A 1198 -4.53 -25.81 -3.83
N GLY A 1199 -3.55 -26.08 -2.95
CA GLY A 1199 -3.78 -26.43 -1.54
C GLY A 1199 -3.64 -27.90 -1.21
N ALA A 1200 -3.08 -28.71 -2.11
CA ALA A 1200 -2.90 -30.16 -1.98
C ALA A 1200 -4.21 -30.91 -1.68
N THR A 1201 -5.26 -30.65 -2.47
CA THR A 1201 -6.59 -31.24 -2.25
C THR A 1201 -6.58 -32.78 -2.30
N ARG A 1202 -7.28 -33.43 -1.37
CA ARG A 1202 -7.33 -34.90 -1.23
C ARG A 1202 -8.05 -35.63 -2.36
#